data_AF-A0AAE0K4Z3-F1
#
_entry.id   AF-A0AAE0K4Z3-F1
#
_cell.length_a   1.000
_cell.length_b   1.000
_cell.length_c   1.000
_cell.angle_alpha   90.00
_cell.angle_beta   90.00
_cell.angle_gamma   90.00
#
_symmetry.space_group_name_H-M   'P 1'
#
loop_
_entity.id
_entity.type
_entity.pdbx_description
1 polymer ?
#
loop_
_entity_poly.entity_id
_entity_poly.type
_entity_poly.pdbx_seq_one_letter_code
_entity_poly.pdbx_strand_id
1 'polypeptide(L)'
;MDECIPGPGGPPGRGEINVIQGDGSVRTYPSRYRVEVVSFDVHDEGDDGINEPGEHLIVSNIVVTNNGQMPTPRVAQLHLTIRRSKWLTPVFMPLELPSGIQPGESVTVPGVLWAMINNETAGRVKGTLLHAKEIVSLRAFSQRLEREVPEFAGGCEVLFQYPLLMTAPRYLDCVIKGTTVKFSWSISNISSKPHGRTELKPREAGTSLSDPSGMFHLERAHHDTPHEVTDLIDVLEPGEKMPVMVELHVSDVVNEFTTGTLAVILQLADPHTGMSRPVVTFDLRIQVSPPYRYNPASRALLVINAQSNNPFVLQILNFIETGLHLPVDVFNLSLNGSMKLSETRQSVLPNYAGKSVIIFGNTMNHFQNGAREPWELLDMAETFALARGGTSFLVVAPTNIPSLKTFAHMLLVPGSGPSQDPAAGETIPTAKEIAQKLATMSPIRTSITLPVKKMLMRSMNGVLTSAATSTQEMLADKFPLRQFVVSRMELDAPADAPDDGKKKSKPKDGGLSIVEGLPQSAKLFATLQQFSAVQNEQGISEYNVAVVTHLLPFRDQCAIFWNLAGRETARGVSVGVAYAGNALGHLRSGYDAQEAEQFVSGKACEAISWSIATQLSSELSYFCAGSGAGGPSSGLLAQLPLLDYFVSSAPVSLHPAPGAAGTAEQIFAPLLNILGNLRAVTSPLSIGQSLGQHLTGPGQRRKKLNAMVVEQVAEPLVNKLLAIALNTTTTAPASPLSPSTTLLTPPPSSPSVSESSSVPELKRKKSARFTLKLLGRKSKAPPMPLPPSPSATTVGSSASNESPAAITTLTKTKTKSGAVSPALLTKNKSLTQAVADIEKDAKKRLADIKQSSPQLTRVARAHALACGALGSSYGGDGQFLDLLMVNQGTASILDIQAAGKDKQTTVVIMLHHEWATLHGQLAQRRAQLEGDEVAGWAKLAELMVVSPAGRRTEEWEGDWRAAELGVGVERLVV
;
A
#
# COMPACT_ATOMS: atom_id res chain seq x y z
N MET A 1 23.62 -36.56 -13.86
CA MET A 1 23.95 -37.82 -14.55
C MET A 1 24.23 -37.45 -15.99
N ASP A 2 25.45 -37.66 -16.46
CA ASP A 2 25.84 -37.39 -17.84
C ASP A 2 24.99 -38.23 -18.80
N GLU A 3 24.35 -37.59 -19.78
CA GLU A 3 23.63 -38.27 -20.85
C GLU A 3 24.62 -39.04 -21.73
N CYS A 4 24.60 -40.37 -21.63
CA CYS A 4 25.26 -41.23 -22.59
C CYS A 4 24.65 -40.97 -23.98
N ILE A 5 25.47 -40.49 -24.92
CA ILE A 5 25.10 -40.40 -26.33
C ILE A 5 24.95 -41.83 -26.86
N PRO A 6 23.76 -42.25 -27.33
CA PRO A 6 23.60 -43.58 -27.90
C PRO A 6 24.43 -43.69 -29.18
N GLY A 7 25.28 -44.71 -29.26
CA GLY A 7 26.03 -45.02 -30.48
C GLY A 7 25.11 -45.41 -31.65
N PRO A 8 25.62 -45.40 -32.89
CA PRO A 8 24.86 -45.87 -34.04
C PRO A 8 24.46 -47.33 -33.80
N GLY A 9 23.14 -47.60 -33.77
CA GLY A 9 22.63 -48.95 -33.57
C GLY A 9 23.24 -49.91 -34.59
N GLY A 10 23.77 -51.03 -34.13
CA GLY A 10 24.24 -52.09 -35.02
C GLY A 10 23.12 -52.61 -35.94
N PRO A 11 23.45 -53.31 -37.04
CA PRO A 11 22.44 -53.92 -37.89
C PRO A 11 21.52 -54.85 -37.08
N PRO A 12 20.21 -54.87 -37.36
CA PRO A 12 19.26 -55.65 -36.58
C PRO A 12 19.63 -57.14 -36.62
N GLY A 13 19.97 -57.69 -35.45
CA GLY A 13 20.20 -59.11 -35.30
C GLY A 13 18.91 -59.90 -35.45
N ARG A 14 18.97 -61.10 -36.02
CA ARG A 14 17.86 -62.06 -36.06
C ARG A 14 18.04 -63.06 -34.92
N GLY A 15 17.09 -63.08 -33.99
CA GLY A 15 17.01 -64.09 -32.92
C GLY A 15 15.81 -65.00 -33.14
N GLU A 16 15.91 -66.27 -32.75
CA GLU A 16 14.83 -67.24 -32.77
C GLU A 16 14.77 -67.96 -31.42
N ILE A 17 13.57 -68.32 -30.96
CA ILE A 17 13.34 -68.99 -29.68
C ILE A 17 12.94 -70.43 -29.97
N ASN A 18 13.81 -71.37 -29.62
CA ASN A 18 13.55 -72.81 -29.75
C ASN A 18 13.01 -73.36 -28.43
N VAL A 19 11.76 -73.83 -28.43
CA VAL A 19 11.10 -74.44 -27.27
C VAL A 19 11.02 -75.95 -27.47
N ILE A 20 11.68 -76.70 -26.59
CA ILE A 20 11.61 -78.16 -26.55
C ILE A 20 10.38 -78.56 -25.72
N GLN A 21 9.48 -79.35 -26.31
CA GLN A 21 8.26 -79.83 -25.68
C GLN A 21 8.50 -81.09 -24.85
N GLY A 22 7.52 -81.48 -24.03
CA GLY A 22 7.60 -82.69 -23.21
C GLY A 22 7.71 -84.00 -23.99
N ASP A 23 7.34 -84.00 -25.28
CA ASP A 23 7.51 -85.13 -26.22
C ASP A 23 8.85 -85.11 -26.98
N GLY A 24 9.72 -84.13 -26.67
CA GLY A 24 11.01 -83.93 -27.34
C GLY A 24 10.95 -83.14 -28.65
N SER A 25 9.76 -82.77 -29.14
CA SER A 25 9.63 -81.94 -30.34
C SER A 25 10.12 -80.51 -30.09
N VAL A 26 10.73 -79.88 -31.11
CA VAL A 26 11.22 -78.50 -31.03
C VAL A 26 10.30 -77.60 -31.85
N ARG A 27 9.74 -76.55 -31.23
CA ARG A 27 9.05 -75.46 -31.93
C ARG A 27 9.89 -74.20 -31.91
N THR A 28 10.01 -73.55 -33.07
CA THR A 28 10.77 -72.32 -33.24
C THR A 28 9.81 -71.14 -33.37
N TYR A 29 10.02 -70.09 -32.58
CA TYR A 29 9.24 -68.86 -32.62
C TYR A 29 10.15 -67.66 -32.95
N PRO A 30 9.71 -66.74 -33.83
CA PRO A 30 10.46 -65.52 -34.16
C PRO A 30 10.60 -64.55 -32.97
N SER A 31 9.69 -64.59 -32.00
CA SER A 31 9.74 -63.75 -30.81
C SER A 31 8.97 -64.38 -29.64
N ARG A 32 9.19 -63.85 -28.44
CA ARG A 32 8.45 -64.27 -27.23
C ARG A 32 6.98 -63.87 -27.31
N TYR A 33 6.16 -64.44 -26.42
CA TYR A 33 4.82 -63.90 -26.17
C TYR A 33 4.94 -62.47 -25.64
N ARG A 34 3.99 -61.61 -26.00
CA ARG A 34 3.94 -60.21 -25.57
C ARG A 34 2.48 -59.89 -25.30
N VAL A 35 2.09 -59.98 -24.03
CA VAL A 35 0.70 -59.74 -23.63
C VAL A 35 0.55 -58.27 -23.27
N GLU A 36 -0.48 -57.64 -23.84
CA GLU A 36 -0.84 -56.25 -23.60
C GLU A 36 -2.30 -56.16 -23.19
N VAL A 37 -2.63 -55.13 -22.38
CA VAL A 37 -4.01 -54.82 -22.01
C VAL A 37 -4.61 -53.98 -23.13
N VAL A 38 -5.70 -54.47 -23.72
CA VAL A 38 -6.43 -53.75 -24.77
C VAL A 38 -7.40 -52.75 -24.15
N SER A 39 -8.22 -53.22 -23.21
CA SER A 39 -9.26 -52.43 -22.56
C SER A 39 -9.70 -53.10 -21.26
N PHE A 40 -10.32 -52.32 -20.39
CA PHE A 40 -11.07 -52.79 -19.22
C PHE A 40 -12.06 -51.70 -18.83
N ASP A 41 -13.09 -52.08 -18.11
CA ASP A 41 -14.07 -51.16 -17.55
C ASP A 41 -13.71 -50.83 -16.10
N VAL A 42 -13.99 -49.60 -15.70
CA VAL A 42 -13.86 -49.13 -14.32
C VAL A 42 -15.25 -48.78 -13.81
N HIS A 43 -15.60 -49.33 -12.64
CA HIS A 43 -16.82 -49.01 -11.92
C HIS A 43 -16.46 -48.53 -10.51
N ASP A 44 -17.22 -47.57 -10.01
CA ASP A 44 -17.22 -47.19 -8.61
C ASP A 44 -18.03 -48.21 -7.77
N GLU A 45 -17.66 -48.41 -6.51
CA GLU A 45 -18.33 -49.34 -5.59
C GLU A 45 -19.77 -48.89 -5.28
N GLY A 46 -20.00 -47.58 -5.24
CA GLY A 46 -21.30 -46.97 -4.99
C GLY A 46 -22.30 -47.13 -6.14
N ASP A 47 -21.83 -47.35 -7.37
CA ASP A 47 -22.60 -47.20 -8.63
C ASP A 47 -23.36 -45.86 -8.68
N ASP A 48 -22.74 -44.81 -8.14
CA ASP A 48 -23.25 -43.45 -8.15
C ASP A 48 -22.52 -42.57 -9.20
N GLY A 49 -21.54 -43.12 -9.90
CA GLY A 49 -20.77 -42.45 -10.95
C GLY A 49 -19.64 -41.57 -10.43
N ILE A 50 -19.32 -41.64 -9.13
CA ILE A 50 -18.25 -40.91 -8.48
C ILE A 50 -17.23 -41.91 -7.92
N ASN A 51 -15.97 -41.78 -8.32
CA ASN A 51 -14.89 -42.54 -7.68
C ASN A 51 -14.38 -41.70 -6.51
N GLU A 52 -14.83 -41.98 -5.29
CA GLU A 52 -14.44 -41.18 -4.13
C GLU A 52 -13.32 -41.81 -3.28
N PRO A 53 -12.48 -40.99 -2.62
CA PRO A 53 -11.53 -41.51 -1.63
C PRO A 53 -12.21 -42.31 -0.52
N GLY A 54 -11.66 -43.45 -0.17
CA GLY A 54 -12.22 -44.38 0.80
C GLY A 54 -13.05 -45.50 0.17
N GLU A 55 -13.52 -45.36 -1.08
CA GLU A 55 -14.22 -46.44 -1.80
C GLU A 55 -13.26 -47.42 -2.49
N HIS A 56 -13.79 -48.57 -2.88
CA HIS A 56 -13.13 -49.44 -3.83
C HIS A 56 -13.40 -49.02 -5.27
N LEU A 57 -12.33 -49.00 -6.05
CA LEU A 57 -12.36 -48.99 -7.50
C LEU A 57 -12.42 -50.43 -8.02
N ILE A 58 -13.38 -50.71 -8.90
CA ILE A 58 -13.68 -52.02 -9.44
C ILE A 58 -13.27 -52.07 -10.90
N VAL A 59 -12.36 -52.98 -11.28
CA VAL A 59 -11.94 -53.19 -12.67
C VAL A 59 -12.50 -54.50 -13.19
N SER A 60 -13.25 -54.45 -14.29
CA SER A 60 -13.89 -55.61 -14.92
C SER A 60 -13.67 -55.64 -16.44
N ASN A 61 -14.18 -56.68 -17.11
CA ASN A 61 -14.13 -56.82 -18.58
C ASN A 61 -12.72 -56.62 -19.17
N ILE A 62 -11.70 -57.14 -18.47
CA ILE A 62 -10.30 -56.96 -18.86
C ILE A 62 -10.05 -57.77 -20.13
N VAL A 63 -9.71 -57.10 -21.23
CA VAL A 63 -9.33 -57.71 -22.50
C VAL A 63 -7.83 -57.62 -22.67
N VAL A 64 -7.19 -58.77 -22.87
CA VAL A 64 -5.75 -58.86 -23.14
C VAL A 64 -5.52 -59.41 -24.55
N THR A 65 -4.44 -59.01 -25.20
CA THR A 65 -4.02 -59.58 -26.48
C THR A 65 -2.57 -60.00 -26.45
N ASN A 66 -2.26 -61.14 -27.05
CA ASN A 66 -0.87 -61.56 -27.26
C ASN A 66 -0.35 -61.05 -28.61
N ASN A 67 0.34 -59.92 -28.61
CA ASN A 67 0.98 -59.33 -29.79
C ASN A 67 2.34 -59.98 -30.13
N GLY A 68 2.75 -61.02 -29.40
CA GLY A 68 3.96 -61.80 -29.67
C GLY A 68 3.74 -62.89 -30.73
N GLN A 69 4.82 -63.55 -31.14
CA GLN A 69 4.76 -64.66 -32.11
C GLN A 69 4.71 -66.05 -31.45
N MET A 70 4.79 -66.11 -30.11
CA MET A 70 4.71 -67.34 -29.33
C MET A 70 3.43 -67.32 -28.48
N PRO A 71 2.71 -68.45 -28.29
CA PRO A 71 1.58 -68.51 -27.38
C PRO A 71 2.01 -68.29 -25.92
N THR A 72 1.09 -67.82 -25.06
CA THR A 72 1.39 -67.70 -23.62
C THR A 72 1.61 -69.07 -22.99
N PRO A 73 2.44 -69.20 -21.93
CA PRO A 73 2.74 -70.50 -21.34
C PRO A 73 1.49 -71.19 -20.79
N ARG A 74 1.33 -72.50 -21.03
CA ARG A 74 0.21 -73.28 -20.49
C ARG A 74 0.29 -73.55 -18.99
N VAL A 75 1.52 -73.59 -18.45
CA VAL A 75 1.81 -74.02 -17.07
C VAL A 75 2.14 -72.85 -16.15
N ALA A 76 2.59 -71.70 -16.69
CA ALA A 76 2.95 -70.55 -15.86
C ALA A 76 1.72 -69.66 -15.66
N GLN A 77 1.21 -69.63 -14.43
CA GLN A 77 0.13 -68.72 -14.03
C GLN A 77 0.67 -67.29 -13.99
N LEU A 78 0.03 -66.40 -14.75
CA LEU A 78 0.26 -64.97 -14.71
C LEU A 78 -0.85 -64.34 -13.87
N HIS A 79 -0.47 -63.67 -12.79
CA HIS A 79 -1.40 -63.01 -11.87
C HIS A 79 -1.56 -61.55 -12.26
N LEU A 80 -2.79 -61.16 -12.57
CA LEU A 80 -3.15 -59.77 -12.82
C LEU A 80 -3.50 -59.06 -11.52
N THR A 81 -2.98 -57.85 -11.35
CA THR A 81 -3.33 -56.96 -10.25
C THR A 81 -3.39 -55.52 -10.74
N ILE A 82 -4.11 -54.66 -10.01
CA ILE A 82 -4.03 -53.21 -10.22
C ILE A 82 -2.67 -52.73 -9.70
N ARG A 83 -2.01 -51.86 -10.48
CA ARG A 83 -0.73 -51.27 -10.08
C ARG A 83 -0.98 -50.28 -8.94
N ARG A 84 -0.24 -50.45 -7.85
CA ARG A 84 -0.28 -49.50 -6.72
C ARG A 84 0.16 -48.12 -7.20
N SER A 85 -0.53 -47.08 -6.75
CA SER A 85 -0.18 -45.69 -6.99
C SER A 85 -0.34 -44.85 -5.72
N LYS A 86 -0.24 -43.52 -5.85
CA LYS A 86 -0.53 -42.60 -4.75
C LYS A 86 -1.98 -42.77 -4.27
N TRP A 87 -2.90 -42.96 -5.20
CA TRP A 87 -4.33 -43.02 -4.95
C TRP A 87 -4.89 -44.43 -4.85
N LEU A 88 -4.19 -45.44 -5.37
CA LEU A 88 -4.72 -46.80 -5.43
C LEU A 88 -3.88 -47.77 -4.63
N THR A 89 -4.54 -48.50 -3.73
CA THR A 89 -3.97 -49.64 -3.00
C THR A 89 -4.71 -50.91 -3.44
N PRO A 90 -4.08 -51.82 -4.20
CA PRO A 90 -4.75 -53.03 -4.67
C PRO A 90 -5.17 -53.91 -3.49
N VAL A 91 -6.40 -54.42 -3.54
CA VAL A 91 -6.88 -55.47 -2.63
C VAL A 91 -6.32 -56.79 -3.16
N PHE A 92 -5.66 -57.56 -2.30
CA PHE A 92 -4.89 -58.74 -2.73
C PHE A 92 -5.80 -59.93 -3.09
N MET A 93 -6.35 -59.87 -4.30
CA MET A 93 -7.09 -60.94 -4.97
C MET A 93 -6.70 -60.94 -6.46
N PRO A 94 -5.55 -61.52 -6.81
CA PRO A 94 -5.10 -61.53 -8.21
C PRO A 94 -6.04 -62.36 -9.09
N LEU A 95 -6.25 -61.91 -10.34
CA LEU A 95 -6.90 -62.73 -11.36
C LEU A 95 -5.86 -63.56 -12.11
N GLU A 96 -6.20 -64.78 -12.49
CA GLU A 96 -5.34 -65.60 -13.35
C GLU A 96 -5.61 -65.29 -14.82
N LEU A 97 -4.55 -64.99 -15.57
CA LEU A 97 -4.63 -64.85 -17.01
C LEU A 97 -4.94 -66.22 -17.65
N PRO A 98 -5.88 -66.31 -18.61
CA PRO A 98 -6.10 -67.53 -19.39
C PRO A 98 -4.79 -68.03 -20.02
N SER A 99 -4.54 -69.34 -19.92
CA SER A 99 -3.30 -69.92 -20.40
C SER A 99 -3.37 -70.28 -21.89
N GLY A 100 -2.24 -70.24 -22.59
CA GLY A 100 -2.18 -70.66 -24.00
C GLY A 100 -2.78 -69.69 -25.03
N ILE A 101 -2.87 -68.39 -24.72
CA ILE A 101 -3.35 -67.34 -25.64
C ILE A 101 -2.45 -67.31 -26.89
N GLN A 102 -3.02 -67.58 -28.05
CA GLN A 102 -2.32 -67.66 -29.33
C GLN A 102 -1.81 -66.28 -29.81
N PRO A 103 -0.80 -66.25 -30.68
CA PRO A 103 -0.39 -65.01 -31.36
C PRO A 103 -1.57 -64.30 -32.04
N GLY A 104 -1.77 -63.03 -31.74
CA GLY A 104 -2.88 -62.19 -32.23
C GLY A 104 -4.24 -62.47 -31.59
N GLU A 105 -4.35 -63.43 -30.67
CA GLU A 105 -5.60 -63.73 -29.98
C GLU A 105 -5.87 -62.71 -28.86
N SER A 106 -7.10 -62.20 -28.81
CA SER A 106 -7.63 -61.38 -27.73
C SER A 106 -8.55 -62.22 -26.85
N VAL A 107 -8.35 -62.17 -25.54
CA VAL A 107 -9.14 -62.93 -24.57
C VAL A 107 -9.63 -62.02 -23.45
N THR A 108 -10.90 -62.18 -23.07
CA THR A 108 -11.46 -61.55 -21.86
C THR A 108 -11.08 -62.37 -20.63
N VAL A 109 -10.45 -61.73 -19.66
CA VAL A 109 -10.06 -62.34 -18.40
C VAL A 109 -11.28 -62.41 -17.48
N PRO A 110 -11.71 -63.60 -17.04
CA PRO A 110 -12.86 -63.74 -16.15
C PRO A 110 -12.53 -63.21 -14.75
N GLY A 111 -13.45 -62.43 -14.17
CA GLY A 111 -13.36 -61.93 -12.80
C GLY A 111 -13.26 -60.40 -12.71
N VAL A 112 -12.93 -59.93 -11.51
CA VAL A 112 -12.91 -58.50 -11.15
C VAL A 112 -11.70 -58.23 -10.25
N LEU A 113 -11.01 -57.12 -10.49
CA LEU A 113 -9.95 -56.61 -9.61
C LEU A 113 -10.49 -55.46 -8.76
N TRP A 114 -10.01 -55.38 -7.52
CA TRP A 114 -10.41 -54.36 -6.56
C TRP A 114 -9.19 -53.55 -6.11
N ALA A 115 -9.34 -52.25 -5.97
CA ALA A 115 -8.34 -51.38 -5.34
C ALA A 115 -9.03 -50.36 -4.43
N MET A 116 -8.52 -50.20 -3.22
CA MET A 116 -8.94 -49.13 -2.31
C MET A 116 -8.43 -47.78 -2.85
N ILE A 117 -9.32 -46.80 -2.97
CA ILE A 117 -8.97 -45.41 -3.27
C ILE A 117 -8.49 -44.78 -1.96
N ASN A 118 -7.20 -44.46 -1.89
CA ASN A 118 -6.58 -43.89 -0.70
C ASN A 118 -7.16 -42.51 -0.39
N ASN A 119 -7.34 -42.23 0.90
CA ASN A 119 -7.67 -40.91 1.39
C ASN A 119 -6.55 -39.90 1.09
N GLU A 120 -6.93 -38.63 0.95
CA GLU A 120 -5.96 -37.55 0.70
C GLU A 120 -5.01 -37.42 1.89
N THR A 121 -3.71 -37.60 1.65
CA THR A 121 -2.67 -37.55 2.69
C THR A 121 -2.04 -36.17 2.86
N ALA A 122 -2.16 -35.29 1.86
CA ALA A 122 -1.61 -33.95 1.88
C ALA A 122 -2.70 -32.92 2.17
N GLY A 123 -2.39 -31.90 2.98
CA GLY A 123 -3.31 -30.79 3.21
C GLY A 123 -3.59 -30.04 1.90
N ARG A 124 -4.86 -29.94 1.51
CA ARG A 124 -5.29 -29.18 0.34
C ARG A 124 -5.31 -27.69 0.64
N VAL A 125 -5.07 -26.86 -0.38
CA VAL A 125 -5.34 -25.42 -0.29
C VAL A 125 -6.82 -25.21 0.03
N LYS A 126 -7.10 -24.41 1.06
CA LYS A 126 -8.47 -24.12 1.50
C LYS A 126 -9.30 -23.54 0.35
N GLY A 127 -10.55 -23.96 0.26
CA GLY A 127 -11.51 -23.57 -0.76
C GLY A 127 -11.38 -24.31 -2.10
N THR A 128 -10.43 -25.24 -2.24
CA THR A 128 -10.26 -26.03 -3.48
C THR A 128 -10.95 -27.39 -3.39
N LEU A 129 -11.62 -27.78 -4.47
CA LEU A 129 -12.32 -29.07 -4.59
C LEU A 129 -11.33 -30.18 -4.97
N LEU A 130 -11.64 -31.43 -4.60
CA LEU A 130 -10.86 -32.58 -5.03
C LEU A 130 -11.15 -32.87 -6.50
N HIS A 131 -10.11 -32.90 -7.32
CA HIS A 131 -10.23 -33.27 -8.73
C HIS A 131 -8.93 -33.94 -9.19
N ALA A 132 -8.67 -35.13 -8.65
CA ALA A 132 -7.42 -35.85 -8.91
C ALA A 132 -7.61 -36.81 -10.09
N LYS A 133 -6.83 -36.60 -11.15
CA LYS A 133 -6.77 -37.53 -12.29
C LYS A 133 -5.71 -38.59 -12.04
N GLU A 134 -6.05 -39.84 -12.27
CA GLU A 134 -5.16 -40.99 -12.12
C GLU A 134 -5.31 -41.92 -13.32
N ILE A 135 -4.21 -42.54 -13.75
CA ILE A 135 -4.27 -43.61 -14.75
C ILE A 135 -4.27 -44.95 -14.01
N VAL A 136 -5.43 -45.58 -13.94
CA VAL A 136 -5.54 -46.98 -13.47
C VAL A 136 -4.75 -47.83 -14.45
N SER A 137 -3.71 -48.51 -13.98
CA SER A 137 -2.92 -49.41 -14.81
C SER A 137 -2.92 -50.81 -14.20
N LEU A 138 -2.94 -51.82 -15.05
CA LEU A 138 -2.84 -53.21 -14.63
C LEU A 138 -1.40 -53.69 -14.78
N ARG A 139 -1.01 -54.66 -13.95
CA ARG A 139 0.25 -55.38 -14.07
C ARG A 139 0.01 -56.87 -14.05
N ALA A 140 0.78 -57.59 -14.85
CA ALA A 140 0.85 -59.05 -14.80
C ALA A 140 2.14 -59.47 -14.09
N PHE A 141 2.04 -60.36 -13.11
CA PHE A 141 3.17 -60.89 -12.35
C PHE A 141 3.29 -62.40 -12.54
N SER A 142 4.48 -62.85 -12.91
CA SER A 142 4.78 -64.28 -13.06
C SER A 142 5.28 -64.82 -11.73
N GLN A 143 4.46 -65.56 -10.99
CA GLN A 143 4.83 -66.10 -9.67
C GLN A 143 6.11 -66.94 -9.72
N ARG A 144 6.25 -67.80 -10.74
CA ARG A 144 7.44 -68.66 -10.92
C ARG A 144 8.74 -67.89 -11.15
N LEU A 145 8.65 -66.71 -11.76
CA LEU A 145 9.82 -65.91 -12.15
C LEU A 145 10.04 -64.71 -11.23
N GLU A 146 9.14 -64.52 -10.26
CA GLU A 146 9.11 -63.41 -9.32
C GLU A 146 9.31 -62.04 -10.00
N ARG A 147 8.74 -61.87 -11.19
CA ARG A 147 8.91 -60.66 -12.00
C ARG A 147 7.62 -60.24 -12.71
N GLU A 148 7.50 -58.95 -12.95
CA GLU A 148 6.44 -58.38 -13.79
C GLU A 148 6.68 -58.76 -15.26
N VAL A 149 5.58 -59.00 -15.99
CA VAL A 149 5.62 -59.21 -17.43
C VAL A 149 5.94 -57.87 -18.09
N PRO A 150 7.08 -57.75 -18.80
CA PRO A 150 7.44 -56.50 -19.44
C PRO A 150 6.41 -56.16 -20.53
N GLU A 151 6.20 -54.86 -20.74
CA GLU A 151 5.28 -54.34 -21.77
C GLU A 151 3.80 -54.67 -21.53
N PHE A 152 3.42 -55.24 -20.37
CA PHE A 152 2.03 -55.35 -19.95
C PHE A 152 1.52 -53.97 -19.52
N ALA A 153 1.32 -53.10 -20.51
CA ALA A 153 0.96 -51.71 -20.35
C ALA A 153 -0.44 -51.45 -20.94
N GLY A 154 -1.15 -50.55 -20.29
CA GLY A 154 -2.51 -50.14 -20.62
C GLY A 154 -3.07 -49.38 -19.42
N GLY A 155 -3.92 -48.40 -19.66
CA GLY A 155 -4.53 -47.68 -18.56
C GLY A 155 -5.76 -46.90 -18.95
N CYS A 156 -6.61 -46.68 -17.96
CA CYS A 156 -7.81 -45.88 -18.04
C CYS A 156 -7.63 -44.66 -17.15
N GLU A 157 -7.83 -43.45 -17.69
CA GLU A 157 -7.89 -42.25 -16.86
C GLU A 157 -9.19 -42.29 -16.05
N VAL A 158 -9.06 -42.11 -14.73
CA VAL A 158 -10.16 -42.05 -13.77
C VAL A 158 -10.02 -40.76 -12.97
N LEU A 159 -11.16 -40.19 -12.62
CA LEU A 159 -11.24 -38.97 -11.83
C LEU A 159 -11.69 -39.29 -10.40
N PHE A 160 -10.86 -38.93 -9.42
CA PHE A 160 -11.23 -38.99 -8.01
C PHE A 160 -11.76 -37.64 -7.52
N GLN A 161 -12.96 -37.66 -6.95
CA GLN A 161 -13.67 -36.50 -6.41
C GLN A 161 -14.69 -36.93 -5.35
N TYR A 162 -15.23 -35.99 -4.57
CA TYR A 162 -16.30 -36.28 -3.62
C TYR A 162 -17.67 -36.02 -4.25
N PRO A 163 -18.74 -36.73 -3.83
CA PRO A 163 -20.06 -36.61 -4.43
C PRO A 163 -20.80 -35.31 -4.09
N LEU A 164 -20.36 -34.61 -3.03
CA LEU A 164 -20.92 -33.32 -2.63
C LEU A 164 -19.95 -32.18 -2.94
N LEU A 165 -20.47 -31.14 -3.58
CA LEU A 165 -19.73 -29.89 -3.85
C LEU A 165 -20.30 -28.75 -3.01
N MET A 166 -19.42 -27.92 -2.45
CA MET A 166 -19.81 -26.68 -1.78
C MET A 166 -19.31 -25.47 -2.56
N THR A 167 -20.19 -24.50 -2.81
CA THR A 167 -19.79 -23.21 -3.40
C THR A 167 -19.06 -22.35 -2.38
N ALA A 168 -18.16 -21.49 -2.84
CA ALA A 168 -17.53 -20.48 -1.98
C ALA A 168 -18.58 -19.67 -1.20
N PRO A 169 -18.41 -19.50 0.14
CA PRO A 169 -19.35 -18.73 0.94
C PRO A 169 -19.50 -17.28 0.47
N ARG A 170 -20.73 -16.80 0.53
CA ARG A 170 -21.12 -15.40 0.34
C ARG A 170 -21.25 -14.73 1.69
N TYR A 171 -20.38 -13.76 1.93
CA TYR A 171 -20.30 -13.04 3.19
C TYR A 171 -19.78 -11.61 2.97
N LEU A 172 -19.87 -10.79 4.02
CA LEU A 172 -19.29 -9.45 4.06
C LEU A 172 -17.90 -9.53 4.70
N ASP A 173 -16.87 -9.04 4.00
CA ASP A 173 -15.51 -8.98 4.54
C ASP A 173 -15.39 -8.00 5.71
N CYS A 174 -16.39 -7.12 5.89
CA CYS A 174 -16.45 -6.19 7.02
C CYS A 174 -17.89 -6.07 7.56
N VAL A 175 -18.01 -5.99 8.89
CA VAL A 175 -19.28 -5.92 9.60
C VAL A 175 -19.24 -4.87 10.71
N ILE A 176 -20.42 -4.41 11.13
CA ILE A 176 -20.55 -3.46 12.24
C ILE A 176 -20.78 -4.23 13.53
N LYS A 177 -20.14 -3.79 14.60
CA LYS A 177 -20.38 -4.26 15.96
C LYS A 177 -21.86 -4.21 16.35
N GLY A 178 -22.37 -5.23 17.05
CA GLY A 178 -23.76 -5.31 17.52
C GLY A 178 -24.80 -5.55 16.41
N THR A 179 -24.38 -5.82 15.18
CA THR A 179 -25.30 -6.09 14.06
C THR A 179 -25.43 -7.58 13.79
N THR A 180 -26.60 -8.00 13.30
CA THR A 180 -26.82 -9.36 12.79
C THR A 180 -26.60 -9.35 11.28
N VAL A 181 -25.78 -10.27 10.79
CA VAL A 181 -25.35 -10.38 9.40
C VAL A 181 -25.64 -11.78 8.86
N LYS A 182 -25.84 -11.87 7.53
CA LYS A 182 -26.22 -13.12 6.86
C LYS A 182 -25.07 -13.68 6.04
N PHE A 183 -24.84 -14.97 6.23
CA PHE A 183 -23.84 -15.77 5.53
C PHE A 183 -24.58 -16.82 4.73
N SER A 184 -24.13 -17.09 3.51
CA SER A 184 -24.76 -18.15 2.71
C SER A 184 -23.79 -18.89 1.82
N TRP A 185 -24.04 -20.17 1.64
CA TRP A 185 -23.37 -21.01 0.66
C TRP A 185 -24.38 -21.99 0.11
N SER A 186 -23.94 -22.90 -0.75
CA SER A 186 -24.79 -23.94 -1.28
C SER A 186 -24.02 -25.21 -1.45
N ILE A 187 -24.70 -26.31 -1.19
CA ILE A 187 -24.20 -27.67 -1.36
C ILE A 187 -24.95 -28.27 -2.55
N SER A 188 -24.26 -28.95 -3.44
CA SER A 188 -24.87 -29.66 -4.56
C SER A 188 -24.37 -31.09 -4.63
N ASN A 189 -25.29 -32.01 -4.90
CA ASN A 189 -24.98 -33.39 -5.16
C ASN A 189 -24.64 -33.58 -6.65
N ILE A 190 -23.45 -34.09 -6.95
CA ILE A 190 -23.00 -34.39 -8.32
C ILE A 190 -23.00 -35.88 -8.64
N SER A 191 -23.34 -36.75 -7.69
CA SER A 191 -23.52 -38.17 -7.95
C SER A 191 -24.88 -38.43 -8.57
N SER A 192 -25.08 -39.66 -9.06
CA SER A 192 -26.34 -40.15 -9.60
C SER A 192 -27.25 -40.78 -8.55
N LYS A 193 -26.83 -40.80 -7.27
CA LYS A 193 -27.60 -41.30 -6.13
C LYS A 193 -27.86 -40.18 -5.12
N PRO A 194 -28.95 -40.24 -4.35
CA PRO A 194 -29.16 -39.26 -3.30
C PRO A 194 -28.06 -39.39 -2.22
N HIS A 195 -27.83 -38.33 -1.44
CA HIS A 195 -27.00 -38.38 -0.24
C HIS A 195 -27.68 -37.74 0.98
N GLY A 196 -27.61 -38.41 2.14
CA GLY A 196 -28.07 -37.86 3.42
C GLY A 196 -28.31 -38.93 4.50
N ARG A 197 -28.89 -38.49 5.62
CA ARG A 197 -29.13 -39.33 6.81
C ARG A 197 -30.33 -40.27 6.70
N THR A 198 -31.30 -39.99 5.84
CA THR A 198 -32.59 -40.72 5.83
C THR A 198 -32.71 -41.78 4.73
N GLU A 199 -31.60 -42.12 4.10
CA GLU A 199 -31.54 -43.09 3.00
C GLU A 199 -31.41 -44.54 3.44
N LEU A 200 -31.55 -45.45 2.47
CA LEU A 200 -31.31 -46.89 2.61
C LEU A 200 -29.87 -47.19 3.09
N LYS A 201 -28.90 -46.40 2.62
CA LYS A 201 -27.51 -46.42 3.09
C LYS A 201 -27.19 -45.03 3.66
N PRO A 202 -27.57 -44.77 4.92
CA PRO A 202 -27.45 -43.44 5.49
C PRO A 202 -25.98 -43.04 5.55
N ARG A 203 -25.67 -41.86 5.00
CA ARG A 203 -24.33 -41.30 5.01
C ARG A 203 -24.42 -39.89 5.55
N GLU A 204 -23.83 -39.70 6.73
CA GLU A 204 -23.88 -38.39 7.37
C GLU A 204 -23.09 -37.38 6.54
N ALA A 205 -23.75 -36.29 6.17
CA ALA A 205 -23.17 -35.19 5.44
C ALA A 205 -23.74 -33.90 5.99
N GLY A 206 -22.98 -32.83 5.91
CA GLY A 206 -23.39 -31.55 6.46
C GLY A 206 -22.34 -30.48 6.34
N THR A 207 -22.67 -29.28 6.79
CA THR A 207 -21.71 -28.20 6.91
C THR A 207 -21.58 -27.75 8.34
N SER A 208 -20.35 -27.55 8.79
CA SER A 208 -20.04 -26.91 10.07
C SER A 208 -19.49 -25.51 9.82
N LEU A 209 -20.06 -24.52 10.49
CA LEU A 209 -19.53 -23.16 10.61
C LEU A 209 -18.99 -23.01 12.03
N SER A 210 -17.70 -22.73 12.16
CA SER A 210 -17.05 -22.46 13.44
C SER A 210 -16.51 -21.03 13.53
N ASP A 211 -16.61 -20.46 14.72
CA ASP A 211 -16.00 -19.20 15.13
C ASP A 211 -14.93 -19.42 16.21
N PRO A 212 -13.70 -19.81 15.83
CA PRO A 212 -12.61 -19.97 16.79
C PRO A 212 -12.24 -18.66 17.51
N SER A 213 -12.67 -17.49 17.02
CA SER A 213 -12.37 -16.20 17.64
C SER A 213 -13.38 -15.78 18.72
N GLY A 214 -14.54 -16.45 18.81
CA GLY A 214 -15.60 -16.13 19.78
C GLY A 214 -16.18 -14.72 19.65
N MET A 215 -16.07 -14.11 18.46
CA MET A 215 -16.51 -12.74 18.20
C MET A 215 -17.93 -12.65 17.65
N PHE A 216 -18.46 -13.78 17.19
CA PHE A 216 -19.77 -13.91 16.58
C PHE A 216 -20.62 -14.87 17.41
N HIS A 217 -21.79 -14.38 17.82
CA HIS A 217 -22.81 -15.22 18.42
C HIS A 217 -23.61 -15.90 17.31
N LEU A 218 -23.51 -17.22 17.25
CA LEU A 218 -24.20 -18.03 16.25
C LEU A 218 -25.57 -18.44 16.81
N GLU A 219 -26.66 -17.85 16.30
CA GLU A 219 -28.00 -18.01 16.89
C GLU A 219 -28.49 -19.47 16.95
N ARG A 220 -27.98 -20.34 16.07
CA ARG A 220 -28.35 -21.76 15.98
C ARG A 220 -27.33 -22.71 16.63
N ALA A 221 -26.31 -22.18 17.32
CA ALA A 221 -25.29 -23.02 17.94
C ALA A 221 -25.85 -23.77 19.15
N HIS A 222 -25.33 -24.98 19.38
CA HIS A 222 -25.67 -25.75 20.57
C HIS A 222 -25.07 -25.10 21.83
N HIS A 223 -25.72 -25.26 22.99
CA HIS A 223 -25.23 -24.68 24.24
C HIS A 223 -23.82 -25.17 24.63
N ASP A 224 -23.50 -26.43 24.33
CA ASP A 224 -22.19 -27.03 24.62
C ASP A 224 -21.10 -26.58 23.63
N THR A 225 -21.50 -26.12 22.44
CA THR A 225 -20.59 -25.65 21.38
C THR A 225 -21.07 -24.31 20.84
N PRO A 226 -21.05 -23.23 21.65
CA PRO A 226 -21.67 -21.94 21.32
C PRO A 226 -20.99 -21.22 20.13
N HIS A 227 -19.83 -21.71 19.71
CA HIS A 227 -19.03 -21.20 18.61
C HIS A 227 -19.09 -22.08 17.36
N GLU A 228 -20.00 -23.07 17.31
CA GLU A 228 -20.14 -23.98 16.18
C GLU A 228 -21.62 -24.21 15.83
N VAL A 229 -21.93 -24.13 14.54
CA VAL A 229 -23.24 -24.50 13.98
C VAL A 229 -23.02 -25.61 12.97
N THR A 230 -23.68 -26.73 13.18
CA THR A 230 -23.68 -27.86 12.24
C THR A 230 -25.05 -28.00 11.60
N ASP A 231 -25.09 -27.85 10.28
CA ASP A 231 -26.25 -28.07 9.43
C ASP A 231 -26.10 -29.43 8.74
N LEU A 232 -26.82 -30.44 9.23
CA LEU A 232 -26.83 -31.79 8.65
C LEU A 232 -27.79 -31.88 7.46
N ILE A 233 -27.44 -32.71 6.47
CA ILE A 233 -28.24 -32.97 5.28
C ILE A 233 -29.11 -34.20 5.52
N ASP A 234 -30.43 -34.02 5.44
CA ASP A 234 -31.38 -35.12 5.59
C ASP A 234 -31.41 -36.02 4.34
N VAL A 235 -31.60 -35.41 3.17
CA VAL A 235 -31.46 -35.98 1.81
C VAL A 235 -31.11 -34.85 0.85
N LEU A 236 -30.25 -35.12 -0.12
CA LEU A 236 -29.96 -34.27 -1.25
C LEU A 236 -29.99 -35.10 -2.53
N GLU A 237 -31.01 -34.88 -3.36
CA GLU A 237 -31.25 -35.67 -4.58
C GLU A 237 -30.16 -35.44 -5.64
N PRO A 238 -29.97 -36.37 -6.61
CA PRO A 238 -29.03 -36.19 -7.71
C PRO A 238 -29.21 -34.87 -8.46
N GLY A 239 -28.14 -34.07 -8.55
CA GLY A 239 -28.17 -32.75 -9.18
C GLY A 239 -28.89 -31.66 -8.38
N GLU A 240 -29.45 -31.98 -7.22
CA GLU A 240 -30.09 -31.01 -6.33
C GLU A 240 -29.05 -30.07 -5.72
N LYS A 241 -29.50 -28.85 -5.43
CA LYS A 241 -28.70 -27.81 -4.79
C LYS A 241 -29.45 -27.26 -3.57
N MET A 242 -28.88 -27.46 -2.39
CA MET A 242 -29.40 -26.96 -1.12
C MET A 242 -28.68 -25.66 -0.73
N PRO A 243 -29.40 -24.52 -0.64
CA PRO A 243 -28.83 -23.30 -0.07
C PRO A 243 -28.77 -23.40 1.46
N VAL A 244 -27.64 -23.03 2.04
CA VAL A 244 -27.47 -22.89 3.48
C VAL A 244 -27.34 -21.40 3.80
N MET A 245 -28.07 -20.94 4.82
CA MET A 245 -28.04 -19.57 5.29
C MET A 245 -27.91 -19.55 6.81
N VAL A 246 -26.90 -18.85 7.31
CA VAL A 246 -26.67 -18.65 8.74
C VAL A 246 -26.75 -17.16 9.05
N GLU A 247 -27.49 -16.82 10.10
CA GLU A 247 -27.47 -15.49 10.70
C GLU A 247 -26.51 -15.53 11.90
N LEU A 248 -25.63 -14.54 11.98
CA LEU A 248 -24.70 -14.40 13.09
C LEU A 248 -24.71 -12.97 13.61
N HIS A 249 -24.66 -12.84 14.92
CA HIS A 249 -24.68 -11.57 15.61
C HIS A 249 -23.25 -11.18 16.04
N VAL A 250 -22.80 -10.00 15.64
CA VAL A 250 -21.47 -9.49 15.97
C VAL A 250 -21.48 -9.00 17.42
N SER A 251 -20.62 -9.56 18.26
CA SER A 251 -20.60 -9.27 19.70
C SER A 251 -20.40 -7.78 20.04
N ASP A 252 -21.20 -7.27 20.99
CA ASP A 252 -21.10 -5.91 21.54
C ASP A 252 -19.86 -5.70 22.44
N VAL A 253 -19.10 -6.74 22.77
CA VAL A 253 -17.84 -6.58 23.53
C VAL A 253 -16.61 -6.58 22.64
N VAL A 254 -16.77 -6.89 21.35
CA VAL A 254 -15.62 -6.95 20.44
C VAL A 254 -15.04 -5.56 20.21
N ASN A 255 -13.72 -5.49 20.13
CA ASN A 255 -13.03 -4.23 19.81
C ASN A 255 -13.18 -3.93 18.33
N GLU A 256 -13.38 -2.65 18.02
CA GLU A 256 -13.33 -2.16 16.65
C GLU A 256 -11.95 -2.40 16.04
N PHE A 257 -11.90 -2.59 14.73
CA PHE A 257 -10.68 -2.96 13.98
C PHE A 257 -10.08 -4.30 14.41
N THR A 258 -10.90 -5.21 14.95
CA THR A 258 -10.51 -6.62 15.14
C THR A 258 -10.89 -7.43 13.91
N THR A 259 -10.06 -8.40 13.51
CA THR A 259 -10.38 -9.31 12.40
C THR A 259 -10.68 -10.70 12.95
N GLY A 260 -11.89 -11.17 12.66
CA GLY A 260 -12.33 -12.51 13.00
C GLY A 260 -12.08 -13.52 11.91
N THR A 261 -11.90 -14.75 12.34
CA THR A 261 -11.74 -15.90 11.46
C THR A 261 -12.90 -16.83 11.68
N LEU A 262 -13.66 -17.09 10.63
CA LEU A 262 -14.66 -18.16 10.59
C LEU A 262 -14.15 -19.27 9.69
N ALA A 263 -14.51 -20.52 9.98
CA ALA A 263 -14.27 -21.64 9.09
C ALA A 263 -15.58 -22.31 8.70
N VAL A 264 -15.82 -22.45 7.40
CA VAL A 264 -16.94 -23.22 6.84
C VAL A 264 -16.39 -24.52 6.28
N ILE A 265 -16.83 -25.64 6.83
CA ILE A 265 -16.35 -26.98 6.51
C ILE A 265 -17.51 -27.80 5.94
N LEU A 266 -17.35 -28.34 4.74
CA LEU A 266 -18.21 -29.43 4.25
C LEU A 266 -17.67 -30.73 4.84
N GLN A 267 -18.52 -31.43 5.56
CA GLN A 267 -18.25 -32.72 6.17
C GLN A 267 -19.01 -33.82 5.45
N LEU A 268 -18.35 -34.95 5.27
CA LEU A 268 -18.93 -36.15 4.66
C LEU A 268 -18.38 -37.38 5.37
N ALA A 269 -19.25 -38.30 5.77
CA ALA A 269 -18.86 -39.57 6.36
C ALA A 269 -18.06 -40.41 5.35
N ASP A 270 -17.02 -41.06 5.82
CA ASP A 270 -16.28 -42.04 5.04
C ASP A 270 -17.19 -43.26 4.70
N PRO A 271 -17.16 -43.75 3.45
CA PRO A 271 -18.10 -44.74 2.93
C PRO A 271 -18.06 -46.07 3.69
N HIS A 272 -16.90 -46.48 4.22
CA HIS A 272 -16.74 -47.76 4.92
C HIS A 272 -16.71 -47.60 6.43
N THR A 273 -16.02 -46.59 6.93
CA THR A 273 -15.85 -46.40 8.38
C THR A 273 -17.00 -45.61 9.02
N GLY A 274 -17.78 -44.88 8.23
CA GLY A 274 -18.83 -43.97 8.71
C GLY A 274 -18.28 -42.72 9.42
N MET A 275 -16.96 -42.58 9.53
CA MET A 275 -16.32 -41.46 10.23
C MET A 275 -16.44 -40.18 9.42
N SER A 276 -17.01 -39.13 10.02
CA SER A 276 -17.09 -37.81 9.40
C SER A 276 -15.70 -37.21 9.16
N ARG A 277 -15.47 -36.67 7.96
CA ARG A 277 -14.21 -36.01 7.58
C ARG A 277 -14.48 -34.70 6.82
N PRO A 278 -13.59 -33.71 6.93
CA PRO A 278 -13.67 -32.49 6.12
C PRO A 278 -13.29 -32.79 4.67
N VAL A 279 -14.18 -32.49 3.72
CA VAL A 279 -13.91 -32.64 2.28
C VAL A 279 -13.56 -31.32 1.59
N VAL A 280 -14.03 -30.20 2.15
CA VAL A 280 -13.66 -28.85 1.77
C VAL A 280 -13.72 -27.90 2.97
N THR A 281 -12.81 -26.93 3.04
CA THR A 281 -12.77 -25.93 4.11
C THR A 281 -12.55 -24.56 3.51
N PHE A 282 -13.35 -23.57 3.91
CA PHE A 282 -13.14 -22.15 3.59
C PHE A 282 -12.83 -21.39 4.87
N ASP A 283 -11.72 -20.65 4.87
CA ASP A 283 -11.44 -19.66 5.91
C ASP A 283 -12.00 -18.31 5.46
N LEU A 284 -12.82 -17.71 6.30
CA LEU A 284 -13.38 -16.39 6.08
C LEU A 284 -12.73 -15.43 7.07
N ARG A 285 -12.25 -14.28 6.57
CA ARG A 285 -11.68 -13.22 7.41
C ARG A 285 -12.63 -12.04 7.38
N ILE A 286 -13.10 -11.62 8.54
CA ILE A 286 -14.11 -10.57 8.67
C ILE A 286 -13.60 -9.50 9.63
N GLN A 287 -13.45 -8.28 9.14
CA GLN A 287 -13.07 -7.14 9.97
C GLN A 287 -14.30 -6.54 10.65
N VAL A 288 -14.22 -6.28 11.95
CA VAL A 288 -15.22 -5.47 12.65
C VAL A 288 -14.83 -4.00 12.55
N SER A 289 -15.74 -3.15 12.09
CA SER A 289 -15.51 -1.71 11.91
C SER A 289 -16.57 -0.89 12.63
N PRO A 290 -16.24 0.32 13.13
CA PRO A 290 -17.26 1.27 13.56
C PRO A 290 -18.20 1.62 12.40
N PRO A 291 -19.48 1.93 12.68
CA PRO A 291 -20.33 2.56 11.70
C PRO A 291 -19.84 3.99 11.43
N TYR A 292 -19.84 4.40 10.17
CA TYR A 292 -19.50 5.78 9.83
C TYR A 292 -20.51 6.75 10.43
N ARG A 293 -20.01 7.77 11.14
CA ARG A 293 -20.79 8.89 11.64
C ARG A 293 -20.03 10.16 11.32
N TYR A 294 -20.64 11.04 10.53
CA TYR A 294 -20.01 12.30 10.21
C TYR A 294 -19.95 13.20 11.45
N ASN A 295 -18.74 13.60 11.83
CA ASN A 295 -18.55 14.63 12.84
C ASN A 295 -18.07 15.92 12.15
N PRO A 296 -18.84 17.03 12.22
CA PRO A 296 -18.46 18.28 11.58
C PRO A 296 -17.13 18.86 12.10
N ALA A 297 -16.75 18.54 13.34
CA ALA A 297 -15.48 18.93 13.93
C ALA A 297 -14.29 18.14 13.35
N SER A 298 -14.51 16.93 12.84
CA SER A 298 -13.45 16.06 12.30
C SER A 298 -12.65 16.75 11.23
N ARG A 299 -11.32 16.61 11.32
CA ARG A 299 -10.34 17.25 10.42
C ARG A 299 -9.72 16.30 9.42
N ALA A 300 -9.90 15.01 9.65
CA ALA A 300 -9.49 13.97 8.73
C ALA A 300 -10.63 12.98 8.51
N LEU A 301 -10.71 12.46 7.28
CA LEU A 301 -11.43 11.23 6.95
C LEU A 301 -10.40 10.13 6.73
N LEU A 302 -10.49 9.05 7.49
CA LEU A 302 -9.71 7.84 7.30
C LEU A 302 -10.55 6.82 6.50
N VAL A 303 -10.17 6.59 5.25
CA VAL A 303 -10.80 5.63 4.34
C VAL A 303 -10.02 4.32 4.39
N ILE A 304 -10.65 3.28 4.93
CA ILE A 304 -10.08 1.94 5.11
C ILE A 304 -10.91 0.89 4.37
N ASN A 305 -10.44 -0.35 4.35
CA ASN A 305 -11.21 -1.51 3.90
C ASN A 305 -10.87 -2.76 4.76
N ALA A 306 -11.54 -3.88 4.49
CA ALA A 306 -11.39 -5.14 5.24
C ALA A 306 -9.97 -5.73 5.23
N GLN A 307 -9.14 -5.34 4.24
CA GLN A 307 -7.77 -5.80 4.09
C GLN A 307 -6.74 -4.76 4.60
N SER A 308 -7.19 -3.61 5.11
CA SER A 308 -6.30 -2.63 5.72
C SER A 308 -5.66 -3.19 7.00
N ASN A 309 -4.39 -2.90 7.23
CA ASN A 309 -3.65 -3.40 8.38
C ASN A 309 -4.15 -2.71 9.67
N ASN A 310 -4.89 -3.44 10.51
CA ASN A 310 -5.54 -2.88 11.71
C ASN A 310 -4.55 -2.21 12.69
N PRO A 311 -3.42 -2.83 13.08
CA PRO A 311 -2.39 -2.14 13.88
C PRO A 311 -1.99 -0.77 13.31
N PHE A 312 -1.82 -0.68 11.98
CA PHE A 312 -1.42 0.57 11.37
C PHE A 312 -2.55 1.60 11.29
N VAL A 313 -3.79 1.15 11.02
CA VAL A 313 -4.99 1.99 11.14
C VAL A 313 -5.05 2.61 12.54
N LEU A 314 -4.89 1.80 13.58
CA LEU A 314 -4.88 2.26 14.98
C LEU A 314 -3.72 3.19 15.30
N GLN A 315 -2.52 2.98 14.74
CA GLN A 315 -1.38 3.89 14.91
C GLN A 315 -1.65 5.27 14.29
N ILE A 316 -2.25 5.34 13.09
CA ILE A 316 -2.65 6.61 12.47
C ILE A 316 -3.75 7.28 13.29
N LEU A 317 -4.79 6.53 13.68
CA LEU A 317 -5.87 7.06 14.51
C LEU A 317 -5.33 7.64 15.81
N ASN A 318 -4.54 6.85 16.55
CA ASN A 318 -3.91 7.28 17.79
C ASN A 318 -3.06 8.53 17.57
N PHE A 319 -2.24 8.59 16.52
CA PHE A 319 -1.44 9.79 16.25
C PHE A 319 -2.31 11.03 15.97
N ILE A 320 -3.40 10.90 15.23
CA ILE A 320 -4.29 12.04 14.94
C ILE A 320 -5.05 12.46 16.21
N GLU A 321 -5.60 11.51 16.96
CA GLU A 321 -6.45 11.77 18.13
C GLU A 321 -5.66 12.16 19.38
N THR A 322 -4.50 11.56 19.62
CA THR A 322 -3.69 11.81 20.83
C THR A 322 -2.41 12.59 20.53
N GLY A 323 -1.82 12.43 19.35
CA GLY A 323 -0.61 13.17 18.96
C GLY A 323 -0.90 14.57 18.45
N LEU A 324 -1.97 14.72 17.65
CA LEU A 324 -2.45 16.00 17.15
C LEU A 324 -3.66 16.52 17.92
N HIS A 325 -4.36 15.70 18.72
CA HIS A 325 -5.60 16.14 19.36
C HIS A 325 -6.57 16.73 18.33
N LEU A 326 -6.86 15.94 17.28
CA LEU A 326 -7.83 16.28 16.25
C LEU A 326 -8.84 15.15 16.09
N PRO A 327 -10.15 15.46 15.98
CA PRO A 327 -11.14 14.46 15.68
C PRO A 327 -10.97 13.91 14.24
N VAL A 328 -11.19 12.61 14.08
CA VAL A 328 -11.08 11.88 12.82
C VAL A 328 -12.32 11.02 12.62
N ASP A 329 -12.85 11.03 11.39
CA ASP A 329 -13.92 10.12 11.01
C ASP A 329 -13.33 8.91 10.28
N VAL A 330 -13.91 7.73 10.50
CA VAL A 330 -13.49 6.49 9.83
C VAL A 330 -14.57 6.00 8.89
N PHE A 331 -14.19 5.74 7.63
CA PHE A 331 -15.08 5.24 6.61
C PHE A 331 -14.53 3.94 6.00
N ASN A 332 -15.27 2.86 6.17
CA ASN A 332 -14.87 1.55 5.65
C ASN A 332 -15.55 1.25 4.30
N LEU A 333 -14.74 1.11 3.26
CA LEU A 333 -15.19 0.79 1.90
C LEU A 333 -15.76 -0.61 1.78
N SER A 334 -15.28 -1.59 2.56
CA SER A 334 -15.81 -2.96 2.54
C SER A 334 -17.20 -3.05 3.16
N LEU A 335 -17.59 -2.08 3.98
CA LEU A 335 -18.93 -1.98 4.55
C LEU A 335 -19.93 -1.31 3.59
N ASN A 336 -19.51 -0.22 2.93
CA ASN A 336 -20.41 0.63 2.13
C ASN A 336 -20.35 0.35 0.62
N GLY A 337 -19.25 -0.23 0.13
CA GLY A 337 -18.98 -0.55 -1.27
C GLY A 337 -18.77 0.60 -2.23
N SER A 338 -18.90 1.84 -1.75
CA SER A 338 -18.56 3.06 -2.49
C SER A 338 -18.33 4.20 -1.47
N MET A 339 -17.92 5.38 -1.95
CA MET A 339 -17.89 6.59 -1.12
C MET A 339 -19.28 7.17 -0.81
N LYS A 340 -20.35 6.50 -1.24
CA LYS A 340 -21.73 6.93 -1.00
C LYS A 340 -22.33 6.15 0.16
N LEU A 341 -23.02 6.86 1.05
CA LEU A 341 -23.79 6.22 2.11
C LEU A 341 -24.95 5.42 1.51
N SER A 342 -25.21 4.23 2.03
CA SER A 342 -26.30 3.36 1.58
C SER A 342 -27.67 4.01 1.76
N GLU A 343 -27.85 4.75 2.86
CA GLU A 343 -29.10 5.41 3.26
C GLU A 343 -29.42 6.64 2.40
N THR A 344 -28.47 7.56 2.25
CA THR A 344 -28.71 8.85 1.56
C THR A 344 -28.30 8.83 0.09
N ARG A 345 -27.49 7.84 -0.33
CA ARG A 345 -26.82 7.78 -1.65
C ARG A 345 -25.92 8.98 -1.95
N GLN A 346 -25.65 9.83 -0.97
CA GLN A 346 -24.76 10.98 -1.09
C GLN A 346 -23.32 10.56 -0.79
N SER A 347 -22.38 11.18 -1.51
CA SER A 347 -20.96 11.01 -1.24
C SER A 347 -20.61 11.60 0.13
N VAL A 348 -19.72 10.95 0.87
CA VAL A 348 -19.20 11.47 2.14
C VAL A 348 -18.12 12.54 1.93
N LEU A 349 -17.47 12.57 0.76
CA LEU A 349 -16.34 13.43 0.47
C LEU A 349 -16.61 14.95 0.58
N PRO A 350 -17.78 15.50 0.19
CA PRO A 350 -18.06 16.93 0.30
C PRO A 350 -17.95 17.48 1.72
N ASN A 351 -18.20 16.64 2.72
CA ASN A 351 -18.10 16.99 4.13
C ASN A 351 -16.66 17.28 4.58
N TYR A 352 -15.68 16.96 3.73
CA TYR A 352 -14.24 17.12 3.97
C TYR A 352 -13.61 18.15 3.02
N ALA A 353 -14.39 19.09 2.50
CA ALA A 353 -13.88 20.25 1.78
C ALA A 353 -12.92 21.06 2.67
N GLY A 354 -11.68 21.27 2.19
CA GLY A 354 -10.62 21.95 2.93
C GLY A 354 -10.05 21.17 4.13
N LYS A 355 -10.30 19.86 4.21
CA LYS A 355 -9.82 18.95 5.28
C LYS A 355 -8.85 17.89 4.71
N SER A 356 -8.46 16.90 5.52
CA SER A 356 -7.61 15.78 5.06
C SER A 356 -8.43 14.54 4.74
N VAL A 357 -8.07 13.80 3.69
CA VAL A 357 -8.61 12.48 3.35
C VAL A 357 -7.43 11.52 3.20
N ILE A 358 -7.38 10.51 4.07
CA ILE A 358 -6.32 9.50 4.14
C ILE A 358 -6.93 8.18 3.67
N ILE A 359 -6.39 7.59 2.62
CA ILE A 359 -6.93 6.41 1.95
C ILE A 359 -5.90 5.28 2.04
N PHE A 360 -6.27 4.18 2.68
CA PHE A 360 -5.45 2.98 2.69
C PHE A 360 -5.50 2.31 1.32
N GLY A 361 -4.39 2.35 0.59
CA GLY A 361 -4.25 1.98 -0.82
C GLY A 361 -4.13 0.48 -1.09
N ASN A 362 -4.53 -0.38 -0.16
CA ASN A 362 -4.50 -1.82 -0.35
C ASN A 362 -5.73 -2.30 -1.13
N THR A 363 -5.55 -3.28 -2.02
CA THR A 363 -6.65 -3.92 -2.77
C THR A 363 -7.70 -4.53 -1.83
N MET A 364 -8.97 -4.44 -2.22
CA MET A 364 -10.07 -5.12 -1.54
C MET A 364 -10.87 -5.99 -2.50
N ASN A 365 -11.45 -7.08 -2.00
CA ASN A 365 -12.45 -7.84 -2.73
C ASN A 365 -13.77 -7.04 -2.73
N HIS A 366 -14.21 -6.54 -3.88
CA HIS A 366 -15.40 -5.69 -3.97
C HIS A 366 -16.66 -6.55 -4.08
N PHE A 367 -17.20 -6.98 -2.93
CA PHE A 367 -18.43 -7.76 -2.85
C PHE A 367 -18.43 -8.98 -3.80
N GLN A 368 -17.28 -9.66 -3.88
CA GLN A 368 -17.06 -10.82 -4.75
C GLN A 368 -17.11 -10.54 -6.26
N ASN A 369 -17.12 -9.26 -6.67
CA ASN A 369 -17.03 -8.83 -8.07
C ASN A 369 -15.58 -8.62 -8.54
N GLY A 370 -14.61 -9.13 -7.78
CA GLY A 370 -13.19 -9.02 -8.07
C GLY A 370 -12.47 -7.98 -7.20
N ALA A 371 -11.15 -7.95 -7.34
CA ALA A 371 -10.31 -6.98 -6.64
C ALA A 371 -10.52 -5.57 -7.20
N ARG A 372 -10.61 -4.59 -6.30
CA ARG A 372 -10.69 -3.15 -6.61
C ARG A 372 -9.69 -2.38 -5.77
N GLU A 373 -9.18 -1.31 -6.37
CA GLU A 373 -8.41 -0.31 -5.65
C GLU A 373 -9.34 0.76 -5.05
N PRO A 374 -9.03 1.31 -3.86
CA PRO A 374 -9.85 2.33 -3.22
C PRO A 374 -10.10 3.58 -4.10
N TRP A 375 -9.09 4.02 -4.86
CA TRP A 375 -9.21 5.20 -5.72
C TRP A 375 -10.09 4.97 -6.96
N GLU A 376 -10.35 3.73 -7.36
CA GLU A 376 -11.34 3.42 -8.41
C GLU A 376 -12.78 3.71 -7.96
N LEU A 377 -13.01 3.84 -6.65
CA LEU A 377 -14.33 4.12 -6.06
C LEU A 377 -14.55 5.61 -5.79
N LEU A 378 -13.56 6.46 -6.07
CA LEU A 378 -13.65 7.91 -5.94
C LEU A 378 -14.29 8.50 -7.19
N ASP A 379 -15.21 9.45 -7.01
CA ASP A 379 -15.68 10.27 -8.13
C ASP A 379 -14.59 11.28 -8.51
N MET A 380 -14.13 11.22 -9.77
CA MET A 380 -13.03 12.04 -10.26
C MET A 380 -13.33 13.54 -10.21
N ALA A 381 -14.56 13.94 -10.55
CA ALA A 381 -14.95 15.33 -10.58
C ALA A 381 -15.05 15.89 -9.15
N GLU A 382 -15.65 15.14 -8.24
CA GLU A 382 -15.75 15.49 -6.83
C GLU A 382 -14.35 15.60 -6.19
N THR A 383 -13.51 14.58 -6.38
CA THR A 383 -12.13 14.56 -5.88
C THR A 383 -11.33 15.75 -6.41
N PHE A 384 -11.48 16.06 -7.70
CA PHE A 384 -10.83 17.22 -8.32
C PHE A 384 -11.30 18.54 -7.69
N ALA A 385 -12.62 18.71 -7.49
CA ALA A 385 -13.16 19.90 -6.83
C ALA A 385 -12.61 20.06 -5.41
N LEU A 386 -12.55 18.98 -4.64
CA LEU A 386 -12.06 18.99 -3.27
C LEU A 386 -10.56 19.29 -3.20
N ALA A 387 -9.75 18.60 -4.01
CA ALA A 387 -8.30 18.84 -4.08
C ALA A 387 -7.99 20.29 -4.48
N ARG A 388 -8.75 20.84 -5.46
CA ARG A 388 -8.68 22.25 -5.84
C ARG A 388 -9.14 23.20 -4.74
N GLY A 389 -10.14 22.80 -3.95
CA GLY A 389 -10.65 23.51 -2.77
C GLY A 389 -9.73 23.45 -1.55
N GLY A 390 -8.57 22.79 -1.65
CA GLY A 390 -7.59 22.69 -0.57
C GLY A 390 -7.75 21.45 0.31
N THR A 391 -8.59 20.49 -0.06
CA THR A 391 -8.61 19.17 0.59
C THR A 391 -7.33 18.42 0.24
N SER A 392 -6.66 17.86 1.24
CA SER A 392 -5.46 17.05 1.06
C SER A 392 -5.82 15.58 0.92
N PHE A 393 -5.21 14.89 -0.02
CA PHE A 393 -5.36 13.45 -0.22
C PHE A 393 -4.04 12.73 0.03
N LEU A 394 -4.06 11.69 0.86
CA LEU A 394 -2.96 10.76 1.04
C LEU A 394 -3.40 9.34 0.70
N VAL A 395 -2.64 8.67 -0.16
CA VAL A 395 -2.77 7.24 -0.39
C VAL A 395 -1.67 6.49 0.35
N VAL A 396 -2.07 5.65 1.29
CA VAL A 396 -1.20 4.97 2.23
C VAL A 396 -0.90 3.57 1.72
N ALA A 397 0.39 3.24 1.53
CA ALA A 397 0.88 1.93 1.08
C ALA A 397 0.09 1.33 -0.11
N PRO A 398 0.03 2.02 -1.26
CA PRO A 398 -0.68 1.54 -2.42
C PRO A 398 -0.09 0.23 -2.95
N THR A 399 -0.94 -0.79 -3.16
CA THR A 399 -0.52 -2.09 -3.70
C THR A 399 -0.33 -2.07 -5.22
N ASN A 400 -0.96 -1.14 -5.93
CA ASN A 400 -0.94 -1.04 -7.39
C ASN A 400 -0.55 0.37 -7.86
N ILE A 401 0.76 0.62 -7.87
CA ILE A 401 1.32 1.92 -8.27
C ILE A 401 0.93 2.34 -9.70
N PRO A 402 0.92 1.45 -10.72
CA PRO A 402 0.49 1.83 -12.07
C PRO A 402 -0.95 2.33 -12.13
N SER A 403 -1.89 1.67 -11.43
CA SER A 403 -3.29 2.12 -11.36
C SER A 403 -3.39 3.48 -10.67
N LEU A 404 -2.67 3.68 -9.56
CA LEU A 404 -2.64 4.95 -8.84
C LEU A 404 -2.06 6.10 -9.70
N LYS A 405 -0.99 5.85 -10.47
CA LYS A 405 -0.45 6.83 -11.43
C LYS A 405 -1.50 7.22 -12.47
N THR A 406 -2.24 6.24 -13.00
CA THR A 406 -3.31 6.47 -13.98
C THR A 406 -4.43 7.32 -13.37
N PHE A 407 -4.86 6.99 -12.15
CA PHE A 407 -5.82 7.80 -11.39
C PHE A 407 -5.33 9.24 -11.18
N ALA A 408 -4.10 9.42 -10.73
CA ALA A 408 -3.52 10.75 -10.53
C ALA A 408 -3.45 11.55 -11.84
N HIS A 409 -3.07 10.93 -12.96
CA HIS A 409 -3.06 11.57 -14.27
C HIS A 409 -4.47 12.02 -14.71
N MET A 410 -5.48 11.16 -14.53
CA MET A 410 -6.87 11.53 -14.80
C MET A 410 -7.35 12.66 -13.88
N LEU A 411 -6.88 12.70 -12.64
CA LEU A 411 -7.26 13.74 -11.67
C LEU A 411 -6.63 15.09 -12.02
N LEU A 412 -5.39 15.11 -12.52
CA LEU A 412 -4.73 16.34 -12.96
C LEU A 412 -5.44 17.00 -14.15
N VAL A 413 -6.12 16.20 -14.98
CA VAL A 413 -6.69 16.61 -16.27
C VAL A 413 -8.18 16.23 -16.34
N PRO A 414 -9.09 16.98 -15.68
CA PRO A 414 -10.50 16.59 -15.53
C PRO A 414 -11.37 16.67 -16.81
N GLY A 415 -10.79 16.58 -18.01
CA GLY A 415 -11.43 16.98 -19.27
C GLY A 415 -11.59 15.92 -20.37
N SER A 416 -11.25 14.65 -20.15
CA SER A 416 -11.42 13.59 -21.19
C SER A 416 -12.74 12.80 -21.08
N GLY A 417 -13.60 13.14 -20.11
CA GLY A 417 -14.89 12.47 -19.95
C GLY A 417 -15.87 12.86 -21.08
N PRO A 418 -16.59 11.90 -21.70
CA PRO A 418 -17.45 12.14 -22.87
C PRO A 418 -18.72 12.97 -22.61
N SER A 419 -18.92 13.55 -21.42
CA SER A 419 -20.19 14.20 -21.04
C SER A 419 -20.10 15.68 -20.65
N GLN A 420 -18.95 16.35 -20.80
CA GLN A 420 -18.95 17.81 -20.67
C GLN A 420 -19.46 18.42 -21.97
N ASP A 421 -20.64 19.02 -21.89
CA ASP A 421 -21.29 19.69 -23.00
C ASP A 421 -20.37 20.82 -23.51
N PRO A 422 -19.75 20.66 -24.70
CA PRO A 422 -18.76 21.62 -25.21
C PRO A 422 -19.34 23.02 -25.44
N ALA A 423 -20.66 23.13 -25.49
CA ALA A 423 -21.39 24.36 -25.81
C ALA A 423 -21.38 25.42 -24.70
N ALA A 424 -21.00 25.09 -23.46
CA ALA A 424 -21.01 26.05 -22.34
C ALA A 424 -19.69 26.83 -22.15
N GLY A 425 -18.66 26.57 -22.96
CA GLY A 425 -17.35 27.22 -22.85
C GLY A 425 -17.36 28.64 -23.41
N GLU A 426 -16.72 29.58 -22.70
CA GLU A 426 -16.55 30.94 -23.23
C GLU A 426 -15.45 30.95 -24.29
N THR A 427 -15.77 31.51 -25.46
CA THR A 427 -14.82 31.60 -26.57
C THR A 427 -14.04 32.91 -26.47
N ILE A 428 -12.71 32.83 -26.38
CA ILE A 428 -11.82 34.00 -26.27
C ILE A 428 -10.89 34.03 -27.49
N PRO A 429 -10.85 35.15 -28.25
CA PRO A 429 -10.24 35.16 -29.58
C PRO A 429 -8.71 35.07 -29.57
N THR A 430 -8.04 35.48 -28.48
CA THR A 430 -6.57 35.50 -28.42
C THR A 430 -6.03 34.94 -27.11
N ALA A 431 -4.91 34.21 -27.17
CA ALA A 431 -4.24 33.66 -25.99
C ALA A 431 -3.77 34.75 -24.99
N LYS A 432 -3.54 35.99 -25.45
CA LYS A 432 -3.20 37.13 -24.57
C LYS A 432 -4.40 37.55 -23.72
N GLU A 433 -5.59 37.62 -24.31
CA GLU A 433 -6.83 37.90 -23.59
C GLU A 433 -7.18 36.77 -22.62
N ILE A 434 -6.91 35.51 -23.00
CA ILE A 434 -7.06 34.37 -22.09
C ILE A 434 -6.21 34.59 -20.84
N ALA A 435 -4.95 34.96 -21.00
CA ALA A 435 -4.10 35.24 -19.85
C ALA A 435 -4.57 36.45 -19.03
N GLN A 436 -5.02 37.53 -19.66
CA GLN A 436 -5.54 38.69 -18.92
C GLN A 436 -6.78 38.32 -18.10
N LYS A 437 -7.69 37.56 -18.71
CA LYS A 437 -8.92 37.12 -18.08
C LYS A 437 -8.63 36.13 -16.95
N LEU A 438 -7.75 35.16 -17.17
CA LEU A 438 -7.29 34.22 -16.14
C LEU A 438 -6.63 34.92 -14.95
N ALA A 439 -6.00 36.09 -15.14
CA ALA A 439 -5.44 36.88 -14.05
C ALA A 439 -6.51 37.53 -13.16
N THR A 440 -7.70 37.82 -13.71
CA THR A 440 -8.83 38.43 -12.97
C THR A 440 -9.86 37.42 -12.50
N MET A 441 -9.96 36.27 -13.15
CA MET A 441 -10.92 35.23 -12.79
C MET A 441 -10.47 34.52 -11.52
N SER A 442 -11.40 34.36 -10.59
CA SER A 442 -11.25 33.34 -9.55
C SER A 442 -11.15 31.97 -10.23
N PRO A 443 -10.44 31.01 -9.61
CA PRO A 443 -10.24 29.68 -10.17
C PRO A 443 -11.57 28.91 -10.18
N ILE A 444 -12.47 29.21 -11.12
CA ILE A 444 -13.73 28.52 -11.38
C ILE A 444 -13.56 27.61 -12.60
N ARG A 445 -14.32 26.50 -12.65
CA ARG A 445 -14.38 25.51 -13.73
C ARG A 445 -14.95 26.10 -15.04
N THR A 446 -14.24 27.00 -15.68
CA THR A 446 -14.59 27.44 -17.03
C THR A 446 -13.60 26.82 -18.01
N SER A 447 -14.10 25.93 -18.87
CA SER A 447 -13.41 25.62 -20.11
C SER A 447 -13.39 26.88 -20.98
N ILE A 448 -12.21 27.25 -21.46
CA ILE A 448 -12.03 28.39 -22.36
C ILE A 448 -11.71 27.83 -23.74
N THR A 449 -12.48 28.25 -24.74
CA THR A 449 -12.22 27.85 -26.13
C THR A 449 -11.43 28.93 -26.85
N LEU A 450 -10.27 28.58 -27.39
CA LEU A 450 -9.44 29.44 -28.23
C LEU A 450 -9.60 29.01 -29.70
N PRO A 451 -10.26 29.82 -30.54
CA PRO A 451 -10.39 29.50 -31.96
C PRO A 451 -9.03 29.60 -32.66
N VAL A 452 -8.71 28.61 -33.49
CA VAL A 452 -7.46 28.54 -34.25
C VAL A 452 -7.77 28.45 -35.74
N LYS A 453 -7.36 29.48 -36.46
CA LYS A 453 -7.52 29.56 -37.92
C LYS A 453 -6.45 28.73 -38.62
N LYS A 454 -6.84 28.03 -39.69
CA LYS A 454 -5.90 27.29 -40.53
C LYS A 454 -4.89 28.21 -41.20
N MET A 455 -3.60 27.88 -41.12
CA MET A 455 -2.55 28.57 -41.87
C MET A 455 -2.38 27.98 -43.28
N LEU A 456 -2.09 28.84 -44.27
CA LEU A 456 -1.76 28.42 -45.62
C LEU A 456 -0.56 27.44 -45.57
N MET A 457 -0.63 26.33 -46.32
CA MET A 457 0.41 25.28 -46.39
C MET A 457 0.59 24.36 -45.16
N ARG A 458 -0.14 24.54 -44.04
CA ARG A 458 -0.08 23.60 -42.89
C ARG A 458 -1.38 22.81 -42.71
N SER A 459 -1.27 21.56 -42.27
CA SER A 459 -2.43 20.76 -41.86
C SER A 459 -3.06 21.34 -40.59
N MET A 460 -4.39 21.23 -40.46
CA MET A 460 -5.09 21.74 -39.27
C MET A 460 -4.54 21.10 -37.99
N ASN A 461 -4.28 19.78 -38.00
CA ASN A 461 -3.68 19.08 -36.87
C ASN A 461 -2.30 19.64 -36.49
N GLY A 462 -1.45 19.95 -37.47
CA GLY A 462 -0.15 20.57 -37.22
C GLY A 462 -0.27 21.97 -36.60
N VAL A 463 -1.22 22.77 -37.09
CA VAL A 463 -1.50 24.12 -36.55
C VAL A 463 -2.06 24.02 -35.12
N LEU A 464 -3.05 23.15 -34.87
CA LEU A 464 -3.62 22.94 -33.54
C LEU A 464 -2.59 22.42 -32.54
N THR A 465 -1.70 21.52 -32.95
CA THR A 465 -0.61 21.03 -32.10
C THR A 465 0.33 22.17 -31.72
N SER A 466 0.80 22.94 -32.72
CA SER A 466 1.71 24.06 -32.49
C SER A 466 1.06 25.15 -31.64
N ALA A 467 -0.21 25.44 -31.86
CA ALA A 467 -0.97 26.42 -31.08
C ALA A 467 -1.22 25.92 -29.65
N ALA A 468 -1.51 24.63 -29.46
CA ALA A 468 -1.67 24.03 -28.14
C ALA A 468 -0.37 24.13 -27.33
N THR A 469 0.76 23.71 -27.90
CA THR A 469 2.07 23.80 -27.25
C THR A 469 2.45 25.24 -26.93
N SER A 470 2.31 26.17 -27.88
CA SER A 470 2.62 27.59 -27.67
C SER A 470 1.72 28.24 -26.62
N THR A 471 0.43 27.89 -26.60
CA THR A 471 -0.52 28.40 -25.59
C THR A 471 -0.20 27.83 -24.21
N GLN A 472 0.10 26.53 -24.13
CA GLN A 472 0.49 25.88 -22.87
C GLN A 472 1.78 26.48 -22.31
N GLU A 473 2.81 26.68 -23.14
CA GLU A 473 4.06 27.34 -22.76
C GLU A 473 3.81 28.77 -22.27
N MET A 474 3.00 29.55 -22.98
CA MET A 474 2.64 30.92 -22.57
C MET A 474 1.95 30.94 -21.21
N LEU A 475 0.99 30.03 -20.99
CA LEU A 475 0.24 29.96 -19.73
C LEU A 475 1.13 29.50 -18.58
N ALA A 476 1.98 28.51 -18.80
CA ALA A 476 2.97 28.05 -17.81
C ALA A 476 3.96 29.18 -17.45
N ASP A 477 4.35 30.01 -18.42
CA ASP A 477 5.24 31.14 -18.21
C ASP A 477 4.60 32.24 -17.36
N LYS A 478 3.33 32.57 -17.65
CA LYS A 478 2.58 33.63 -16.97
C LYS A 478 2.06 33.21 -15.60
N PHE A 479 1.73 31.93 -15.43
CA PHE A 479 1.09 31.39 -14.24
C PHE A 479 1.81 30.12 -13.78
N PRO A 480 3.06 30.21 -13.30
CA PRO A 480 3.90 29.04 -13.04
C PRO A 480 3.37 28.10 -11.94
N LEU A 481 2.45 28.56 -11.10
CA LEU A 481 1.81 27.74 -10.05
C LEU A 481 0.47 27.13 -10.48
N ARG A 482 -0.08 27.53 -11.63
CA ARG A 482 -1.33 27.02 -12.16
C ARG A 482 -1.00 26.03 -13.27
N GLN A 483 -1.67 24.88 -13.26
CA GLN A 483 -1.52 23.91 -14.33
C GLN A 483 -2.64 24.12 -15.35
N PHE A 484 -2.29 24.11 -16.63
CA PHE A 484 -3.25 24.21 -17.73
C PHE A 484 -3.08 23.03 -18.66
N VAL A 485 -4.21 22.46 -19.04
CA VAL A 485 -4.30 21.44 -20.07
C VAL A 485 -4.89 22.12 -21.30
N VAL A 486 -4.16 22.03 -22.41
CA VAL A 486 -4.60 22.56 -23.69
C VAL A 486 -4.87 21.37 -24.61
N SER A 487 -6.13 21.00 -24.74
CA SER A 487 -6.57 19.91 -25.60
C SER A 487 -7.11 20.44 -26.93
N ARG A 488 -7.01 19.61 -27.98
CA ARG A 488 -7.57 19.94 -29.28
C ARG A 488 -9.06 19.67 -29.25
N MET A 489 -9.83 20.59 -29.80
CA MET A 489 -11.27 20.46 -29.95
C MET A 489 -11.59 20.45 -31.44
N GLU A 490 -12.19 19.36 -31.91
CA GLU A 490 -12.84 19.35 -33.20
C GLU A 490 -14.14 20.15 -33.04
N LEU A 491 -14.21 21.33 -33.66
CA LEU A 491 -15.48 22.02 -33.77
C LEU A 491 -16.31 21.25 -34.79
N ASP A 492 -17.27 20.48 -34.30
CA ASP A 492 -18.29 19.88 -35.15
C ASP A 492 -18.96 21.00 -35.95
N ALA A 493 -19.05 20.81 -37.26
CA ALA A 493 -19.90 21.66 -38.08
C ALA A 493 -21.32 21.59 -37.50
N PRO A 494 -22.05 22.71 -37.41
CA PRO A 494 -23.38 22.76 -36.77
C PRO A 494 -24.25 21.61 -37.29
N ALA A 495 -24.78 20.80 -36.37
CA ALA A 495 -25.46 19.54 -36.65
C ALA A 495 -26.68 19.69 -37.61
N ASP A 496 -27.18 20.92 -37.75
CA ASP A 496 -28.34 21.25 -38.59
C ASP A 496 -28.00 21.61 -40.05
N ALA A 497 -26.75 21.47 -40.48
CA ALA A 497 -26.43 21.65 -41.89
C ALA A 497 -27.02 20.48 -42.72
N PRO A 498 -27.96 20.72 -43.65
CA PRO A 498 -28.62 19.66 -44.40
C PRO A 498 -27.60 18.81 -45.16
N ASP A 499 -27.78 17.48 -45.07
CA ASP A 499 -26.88 16.48 -45.67
C ASP A 499 -27.09 16.42 -47.19
N ASP A 500 -26.61 17.45 -47.90
CA ASP A 500 -26.78 17.61 -49.34
C ASP A 500 -25.92 16.65 -50.19
N GLY A 501 -25.33 15.59 -49.61
CA GLY A 501 -24.50 14.60 -50.32
C GLY A 501 -23.20 15.16 -50.93
N LYS A 502 -22.94 16.47 -50.81
CA LYS A 502 -21.69 17.10 -51.24
C LYS A 502 -20.62 16.83 -50.19
N LYS A 503 -19.51 16.21 -50.62
CA LYS A 503 -18.29 15.95 -49.83
C LYS A 503 -18.08 17.04 -48.77
N LYS A 504 -18.32 16.71 -47.48
CA LYS A 504 -18.14 17.63 -46.34
C LYS A 504 -16.80 18.34 -46.51
N SER A 505 -16.85 19.65 -46.80
CA SER A 505 -15.64 20.44 -46.93
C SER A 505 -14.90 20.39 -45.61
N LYS A 506 -13.63 19.96 -45.61
CA LYS A 506 -12.81 19.87 -44.40
C LYS A 506 -12.95 21.16 -43.58
N PRO A 507 -13.21 21.08 -42.26
CA PRO A 507 -13.44 22.25 -41.43
C PRO A 507 -12.29 23.25 -41.60
N LYS A 508 -12.65 24.51 -41.89
CA LYS A 508 -11.67 25.58 -42.13
C LYS A 508 -11.03 26.08 -40.84
N ASP A 509 -11.70 25.87 -39.71
CA ASP A 509 -11.31 26.34 -38.39
C ASP A 509 -11.34 25.18 -37.38
N GLY A 510 -10.45 25.24 -36.39
CA GLY A 510 -10.43 24.33 -35.25
C GLY A 510 -10.39 25.14 -33.95
N GLY A 511 -10.45 24.45 -32.80
CA GLY A 511 -10.40 25.09 -31.50
C GLY A 511 -9.42 24.39 -30.57
N LEU A 512 -8.96 25.13 -29.57
CA LEU A 512 -8.30 24.57 -28.40
C LEU A 512 -9.21 24.74 -27.20
N SER A 513 -9.38 23.67 -26.43
CA SER A 513 -10.02 23.70 -25.12
C SER A 513 -8.93 23.86 -24.07
N ILE A 514 -9.04 24.91 -23.27
CA ILE A 514 -8.10 25.22 -22.20
C ILE A 514 -8.84 25.00 -20.89
N VAL A 515 -8.37 24.02 -20.14
CA VAL A 515 -8.91 23.66 -18.83
C VAL A 515 -7.81 23.85 -17.79
N GLU A 516 -8.13 24.58 -16.73
CA GLU A 516 -7.25 24.67 -15.57
C GLU A 516 -7.31 23.36 -14.77
N GLY A 517 -6.15 22.70 -14.64
CA GLY A 517 -5.97 21.48 -13.87
C GLY A 517 -5.88 21.75 -12.36
N LEU A 518 -5.30 20.81 -11.61
CA LEU A 518 -5.02 21.02 -10.19
C LEU A 518 -3.90 22.07 -10.03
N PRO A 519 -4.02 23.00 -9.07
CA PRO A 519 -2.91 23.90 -8.77
C PRO A 519 -1.69 23.11 -8.28
N GLN A 520 -0.49 23.62 -8.48
CA GLN A 520 0.74 22.99 -7.97
C GLN A 520 0.77 22.87 -6.43
N SER A 521 -0.08 23.66 -5.75
CA SER A 521 -0.26 23.61 -4.29
C SER A 521 -1.26 22.55 -3.83
N ALA A 522 -1.95 21.86 -4.74
CA ALA A 522 -2.84 20.76 -4.37
C ALA A 522 -2.02 19.65 -3.71
N LYS A 523 -2.61 18.98 -2.72
CA LYS A 523 -1.92 17.96 -1.94
C LYS A 523 -2.47 16.59 -2.32
N LEU A 524 -1.75 15.88 -3.20
CA LEU A 524 -2.07 14.52 -3.61
C LEU A 524 -0.82 13.65 -3.46
N PHE A 525 -0.74 12.96 -2.33
CA PHE A 525 0.46 12.22 -1.94
C PHE A 525 0.19 10.73 -1.90
N ALA A 526 1.26 9.96 -2.06
CA ALA A 526 1.29 8.56 -1.72
C ALA A 526 2.53 8.22 -0.90
N THR A 527 2.36 7.39 0.13
CA THR A 527 3.50 6.79 0.84
C THR A 527 3.66 5.34 0.40
N LEU A 528 4.89 4.97 0.03
CA LEU A 528 5.23 3.60 -0.40
C LEU A 528 5.75 2.75 0.75
N GLN A 529 5.86 3.31 1.97
CA GLN A 529 6.31 2.55 3.12
C GLN A 529 5.32 1.41 3.39
N GLN A 530 5.76 0.18 3.10
CA GLN A 530 4.99 -1.01 3.42
C GLN A 530 5.00 -1.23 4.94
N PHE A 531 3.88 -1.72 5.45
CA PHE A 531 3.76 -2.06 6.86
C PHE A 531 4.50 -3.36 7.14
N SER A 532 5.58 -3.28 7.91
CA SER A 532 6.16 -4.47 8.50
C SER A 532 5.30 -4.88 9.69
N ALA A 533 4.52 -5.95 9.53
CA ALA A 533 3.78 -6.57 10.63
C ALA A 533 4.71 -7.10 11.75
N VAL A 534 6.02 -7.15 11.49
CA VAL A 534 7.03 -7.73 12.38
C VAL A 534 7.47 -6.77 13.49
N GLN A 535 7.24 -5.47 13.33
CA GLN A 535 7.56 -4.51 14.39
C GLN A 535 6.37 -4.40 15.35
N ASN A 536 6.46 -5.13 16.46
CA ASN A 536 5.67 -4.89 17.68
C ASN A 536 5.96 -3.50 18.32
N GLU A 537 6.52 -2.57 17.56
CA GLU A 537 6.79 -1.22 18.02
C GLU A 537 5.45 -0.49 18.22
N GLN A 538 5.22 -0.04 19.45
CA GLN A 538 3.97 0.57 19.89
C GLN A 538 3.67 1.94 19.24
N GLY A 539 4.50 2.42 18.31
CA GLY A 539 4.44 3.77 17.78
C GLY A 539 4.34 3.85 16.26
N ILE A 540 3.69 4.92 15.79
CA ILE A 540 3.75 5.35 14.39
C ILE A 540 5.20 5.77 14.05
N SER A 541 5.70 5.36 12.88
CA SER A 541 7.03 5.80 12.43
C SER A 541 7.07 7.33 12.31
N GLU A 542 8.22 7.93 12.58
CA GLU A 542 8.41 9.39 12.50
C GLU A 542 8.19 9.92 11.08
N TYR A 543 8.54 9.10 10.07
CA TYR A 543 8.19 9.36 8.69
C TYR A 543 6.65 9.47 8.51
N ASN A 544 5.88 8.54 9.05
CA ASN A 544 4.41 8.58 8.94
C ASN A 544 3.81 9.73 9.75
N VAL A 545 4.39 10.07 10.90
CA VAL A 545 4.05 11.31 11.65
C VAL A 545 4.22 12.53 10.76
N ALA A 546 5.35 12.65 10.07
CA ALA A 546 5.62 13.76 9.17
C ALA A 546 4.62 13.83 8.01
N VAL A 547 4.35 12.68 7.36
CA VAL A 547 3.43 12.60 6.23
C VAL A 547 1.98 12.92 6.63
N VAL A 548 1.48 12.37 7.74
CA VAL A 548 0.12 12.67 8.23
C VAL A 548 0.00 14.15 8.62
N THR A 549 1.00 14.70 9.30
CA THR A 549 1.06 16.13 9.64
C THR A 549 1.08 17.01 8.39
N HIS A 550 1.78 16.56 7.33
CA HIS A 550 1.86 17.27 6.06
C HIS A 550 0.49 17.45 5.37
N LEU A 551 -0.49 16.60 5.68
CA LEU A 551 -1.84 16.71 5.11
C LEU A 551 -2.68 17.81 5.72
N LEU A 552 -2.34 18.30 6.91
CA LEU A 552 -3.08 19.42 7.49
C LEU A 552 -3.19 20.56 6.47
N PRO A 553 -4.34 21.25 6.37
CA PRO A 553 -4.46 22.41 5.50
C PRO A 553 -3.33 23.38 5.78
N PHE A 554 -2.66 23.88 4.72
CA PHE A 554 -1.48 24.75 4.90
C PHE A 554 -1.78 25.96 5.80
N ARG A 555 -3.02 26.48 5.71
CA ARG A 555 -3.48 27.58 6.56
C ARG A 555 -3.45 27.25 8.05
N ASP A 556 -3.91 26.06 8.40
CA ASP A 556 -3.92 25.55 9.76
C ASP A 556 -2.49 25.32 10.22
N GLN A 557 -1.63 24.73 9.38
CA GLN A 557 -0.21 24.56 9.68
C GLN A 557 0.48 25.88 10.02
N CYS A 558 0.31 26.94 9.22
CA CYS A 558 0.92 28.24 9.50
C CYS A 558 0.42 28.84 10.81
N ALA A 559 -0.89 28.78 11.08
CA ALA A 559 -1.44 29.29 12.32
C ALA A 559 -0.91 28.54 13.54
N ILE A 560 -0.83 27.19 13.46
CA ILE A 560 -0.23 26.36 14.51
C ILE A 560 1.25 26.73 14.67
N PHE A 561 2.01 26.75 13.57
CA PHE A 561 3.42 27.11 13.58
C PHE A 561 3.68 28.46 14.25
N TRP A 562 2.89 29.47 13.94
CA TRP A 562 3.06 30.80 14.54
C TRP A 562 2.66 30.85 16.03
N ASN A 563 1.75 29.99 16.48
CA ASN A 563 1.48 29.80 17.91
C ASN A 563 2.63 29.08 18.64
N LEU A 564 3.36 28.21 17.94
CA LEU A 564 4.52 27.47 18.43
C LEU A 564 5.81 28.29 18.38
N ALA A 565 5.92 29.26 17.47
CA ALA A 565 7.10 30.10 17.29
C ALA A 565 7.42 30.86 18.59
N GLY A 566 8.62 30.66 19.14
CA GLY A 566 8.99 31.26 20.42
C GLY A 566 8.83 30.33 21.64
N ARG A 567 8.52 29.04 21.42
CA ARG A 567 8.27 28.06 22.49
C ARG A 567 9.15 26.81 22.34
N GLU A 568 9.44 26.15 23.47
CA GLU A 568 10.08 24.83 23.47
C GLU A 568 9.06 23.78 23.01
N THR A 569 9.32 23.12 21.87
CA THR A 569 8.42 22.13 21.27
C THR A 569 8.82 20.69 21.57
N ALA A 570 10.02 20.44 22.09
CA ALA A 570 10.57 19.09 22.27
C ALA A 570 9.69 18.19 23.16
N ARG A 571 9.03 18.78 24.18
CA ARG A 571 8.13 18.08 25.11
C ARG A 571 6.66 18.09 24.68
N GLY A 572 6.37 18.64 23.51
CA GLY A 572 5.02 18.97 23.09
C GLY A 572 4.54 20.33 23.62
N VAL A 573 3.42 20.80 23.09
CA VAL A 573 2.83 22.10 23.45
C VAL A 573 1.35 21.91 23.75
N SER A 574 0.85 22.58 24.79
CA SER A 574 -0.55 22.40 25.18
C SER A 574 -1.51 22.74 24.03
N VAL A 575 -2.57 21.95 23.87
CA VAL A 575 -3.57 22.11 22.79
C VAL A 575 -4.18 23.51 22.81
N GLY A 576 -4.43 24.06 24.01
CA GLY A 576 -4.92 25.43 24.18
C GLY A 576 -4.00 26.49 23.58
N VAL A 577 -2.69 26.28 23.61
CA VAL A 577 -1.69 27.16 22.98
C VAL A 577 -1.57 26.87 21.49
N ALA A 578 -1.39 25.60 21.10
CA ALA A 578 -1.16 25.22 19.71
C ALA A 578 -2.33 25.65 18.80
N TYR A 579 -3.57 25.52 19.29
CA TYR A 579 -4.79 25.86 18.57
C TYR A 579 -5.40 27.19 19.02
N ALA A 580 -4.59 28.12 19.52
CA ALA A 580 -5.04 29.46 19.85
C ALA A 580 -5.42 30.29 18.61
N GLY A 581 -6.35 31.24 18.81
CA GLY A 581 -6.75 32.21 17.81
C GLY A 581 -7.96 31.78 16.96
N ASN A 582 -8.63 32.78 16.37
CA ASN A 582 -9.87 32.58 15.61
C ASN A 582 -9.68 31.69 14.37
N ALA A 583 -8.49 31.75 13.74
CA ALA A 583 -8.17 30.96 12.55
C ALA A 583 -8.16 29.45 12.82
N LEU A 584 -8.02 29.02 14.08
CA LEU A 584 -8.01 27.63 14.52
C LEU A 584 -9.20 27.31 15.44
N GLY A 585 -10.18 28.21 15.56
CA GLY A 585 -11.36 28.00 16.41
C GLY A 585 -12.12 26.72 16.03
N HIS A 586 -12.03 26.31 14.78
CA HIS A 586 -12.58 25.06 14.26
C HIS A 586 -11.86 23.80 14.76
N LEU A 587 -10.59 23.90 15.19
CA LEU A 587 -9.86 22.78 15.82
C LEU A 587 -10.18 22.65 17.31
N ARG A 588 -10.71 23.70 17.94
CA ARG A 588 -11.07 23.72 19.37
C ARG A 588 -12.46 23.15 19.66
N SER A 589 -13.34 23.07 18.65
CA SER A 589 -14.70 22.57 18.83
C SER A 589 -14.67 21.07 19.18
N GLY A 590 -14.79 20.75 20.46
CA GLY A 590 -14.72 19.38 20.97
C GLY A 590 -13.93 19.25 22.28
N TYR A 591 -13.18 20.27 22.68
CA TYR A 591 -12.41 20.25 23.92
C TYR A 591 -13.15 20.98 25.05
N ASP A 592 -13.53 20.24 26.09
CA ASP A 592 -13.96 20.83 27.35
C ASP A 592 -12.75 21.38 28.09
N ALA A 593 -12.81 22.65 28.47
CA ALA A 593 -11.70 23.36 29.14
C ALA A 593 -11.31 22.79 30.52
N GLN A 594 -12.01 21.75 30.99
CA GLN A 594 -11.79 21.09 32.28
C GLN A 594 -10.96 19.80 32.18
N GLU A 595 -10.72 19.25 30.99
CA GLU A 595 -9.88 18.06 30.86
C GLU A 595 -8.40 18.41 31.09
N ALA A 596 -7.66 17.46 31.68
CA ALA A 596 -6.23 17.58 31.97
C ALA A 596 -5.46 18.17 30.78
N GLU A 597 -4.41 18.97 31.03
CA GLU A 597 -3.62 19.61 29.98
C GLU A 597 -3.18 18.60 28.92
N GLN A 598 -3.85 18.63 27.76
CA GLN A 598 -3.51 17.84 26.59
C GLN A 598 -2.40 18.55 25.80
N PHE A 599 -1.47 17.79 25.20
CA PHE A 599 -0.30 18.33 24.52
C PHE A 599 -0.19 17.78 23.09
N VAL A 600 -0.09 18.68 22.12
CA VAL A 600 0.34 18.33 20.77
C VAL A 600 1.76 17.80 20.85
N SER A 601 1.99 16.61 20.30
CA SER A 601 3.28 15.92 20.32
C SER A 601 4.42 16.80 19.78
N GLY A 602 5.59 16.76 20.43
CA GLY A 602 6.76 17.50 19.96
C GLY A 602 7.20 17.10 18.55
N LYS A 603 7.04 15.81 18.19
CA LYS A 603 7.31 15.31 16.83
C LYS A 603 6.34 15.91 15.81
N ALA A 604 5.08 16.09 16.18
CA ALA A 604 4.11 16.76 15.32
C ALA A 604 4.46 18.24 15.12
N CYS A 605 4.87 18.95 16.18
CA CYS A 605 5.30 20.34 16.11
C CYS A 605 6.50 20.53 15.16
N GLU A 606 7.47 19.62 15.23
CA GLU A 606 8.61 19.60 14.32
C GLU A 606 8.17 19.32 12.88
N ALA A 607 7.34 18.28 12.69
CA ALA A 607 6.78 17.91 11.39
C ALA A 607 5.98 19.04 10.71
N ILE A 608 5.26 19.87 11.47
CA ILE A 608 4.58 21.07 10.95
C ILE A 608 5.59 22.03 10.32
N SER A 609 6.69 22.28 11.02
CA SER A 609 7.74 23.21 10.53
C SER A 609 8.40 22.68 9.26
N TRP A 610 8.70 21.38 9.22
CA TRP A 610 9.19 20.68 8.02
C TRP A 610 8.20 20.76 6.86
N SER A 611 6.93 20.51 7.14
CA SER A 611 5.86 20.55 6.17
C SER A 611 5.71 21.92 5.52
N ILE A 612 5.77 23.00 6.32
CA ILE A 612 5.72 24.37 5.82
C ILE A 612 6.95 24.68 4.96
N ALA A 613 8.15 24.34 5.43
CA ALA A 613 9.39 24.54 4.69
C ALA A 613 9.34 23.86 3.31
N THR A 614 8.83 22.63 3.27
CA THR A 614 8.69 21.82 2.05
C THR A 614 7.74 22.46 1.05
N GLN A 615 6.56 22.89 1.51
CA GLN A 615 5.54 23.50 0.66
C GLN A 615 5.99 24.84 0.09
N LEU A 616 6.57 25.71 0.93
CA LEU A 616 7.10 27.00 0.49
C LEU A 616 8.27 26.82 -0.49
N SER A 617 9.18 25.88 -0.21
CA SER A 617 10.31 25.58 -1.11
C SER A 617 9.84 25.05 -2.47
N SER A 618 8.78 24.24 -2.47
CA SER A 618 8.17 23.71 -3.70
C SER A 618 7.51 24.81 -4.51
N GLU A 619 6.70 25.67 -3.87
CA GLU A 619 6.09 26.83 -4.51
C GLU A 619 7.13 27.75 -5.16
N LEU A 620 8.18 28.13 -4.42
CA LEU A 620 9.26 28.97 -4.96
C LEU A 620 10.00 28.31 -6.11
N SER A 621 10.19 26.98 -6.04
CA SER A 621 10.86 26.23 -7.09
C SER A 621 10.03 26.16 -8.37
N TYR A 622 8.72 25.90 -8.28
CA TYR A 622 7.80 25.95 -9.41
C TYR A 622 7.73 27.35 -10.01
N PHE A 623 7.60 28.38 -9.16
CA PHE A 623 7.60 29.77 -9.60
C PHE A 623 8.86 30.15 -10.37
N CYS A 624 10.03 29.68 -9.91
CA CYS A 624 11.33 29.89 -10.55
C CYS A 624 11.55 29.08 -11.84
N ALA A 625 10.78 28.01 -12.08
CA ALA A 625 10.98 27.14 -13.24
C ALA A 625 10.44 27.77 -14.54
N GLY A 626 9.48 28.71 -14.45
CA GLY A 626 8.94 29.41 -15.62
C GLY A 626 9.96 30.32 -16.32
N SER A 627 9.97 30.31 -17.65
CA SER A 627 10.97 30.96 -18.52
C SER A 627 10.69 32.44 -18.83
N GLY A 628 9.56 32.97 -18.39
CA GLY A 628 9.04 34.27 -18.84
C GLY A 628 9.96 35.46 -18.57
N ALA A 629 10.48 36.05 -19.65
CA ALA A 629 11.31 37.27 -19.69
C ALA A 629 10.52 38.56 -19.39
N GLY A 630 9.19 38.53 -19.41
CA GLY A 630 8.32 39.65 -19.06
C GLY A 630 8.01 39.66 -17.56
N GLY A 631 8.86 40.28 -16.75
CA GLY A 631 8.64 40.35 -15.31
C GLY A 631 7.37 41.16 -14.98
N PRO A 632 6.45 40.67 -14.14
CA PRO A 632 5.36 41.47 -13.60
C PRO A 632 5.97 42.65 -12.81
N SER A 633 5.57 43.87 -13.15
CA SER A 633 6.14 45.11 -12.58
C SER A 633 5.62 45.45 -11.18
N SER A 634 4.61 44.72 -10.65
CA SER A 634 4.07 44.93 -9.30
C SER A 634 3.33 43.69 -8.79
N GLY A 635 3.58 43.29 -7.53
CA GLY A 635 2.83 42.23 -6.84
C GLY A 635 3.37 40.80 -6.98
N LEU A 636 4.69 40.59 -6.96
CA LEU A 636 5.29 39.25 -7.09
C LEU A 636 4.88 38.29 -5.95
N LEU A 637 4.72 38.82 -4.73
CA LEU A 637 4.26 38.05 -3.57
C LEU A 637 2.82 37.53 -3.77
N ALA A 638 1.95 38.30 -4.40
CA ALA A 638 0.57 37.88 -4.70
C ALA A 638 0.49 36.70 -5.68
N GLN A 639 1.59 36.36 -6.35
CA GLN A 639 1.70 35.18 -7.22
C GLN A 639 2.23 33.94 -6.48
N LEU A 640 2.53 34.07 -5.19
CA LEU A 640 3.04 33.02 -4.29
C LEU A 640 2.08 32.88 -3.10
N PRO A 641 0.87 32.35 -3.32
CA PRO A 641 -0.18 32.32 -2.30
C PRO A 641 0.23 31.64 -0.99
N LEU A 642 1.09 30.61 -1.01
CA LEU A 642 1.55 29.96 0.22
C LEU A 642 2.52 30.87 0.97
N LEU A 643 3.52 31.45 0.28
CA LEU A 643 4.45 32.39 0.92
C LEU A 643 3.74 33.65 1.43
N ASP A 644 2.85 34.24 0.62
CA ASP A 644 2.06 35.40 1.01
C ASP A 644 1.22 35.12 2.24
N TYR A 645 0.54 33.96 2.28
CA TYR A 645 -0.22 33.53 3.45
C TYR A 645 0.67 33.30 4.68
N PHE A 646 1.82 32.62 4.52
CA PHE A 646 2.75 32.38 5.63
C PHE A 646 3.23 33.68 6.26
N VAL A 647 3.55 34.70 5.44
CA VAL A 647 4.04 36.00 5.91
C VAL A 647 2.91 36.83 6.51
N SER A 648 1.74 36.87 5.87
CA SER A 648 0.58 37.64 6.35
C SER A 648 -0.07 37.03 7.59
N SER A 649 0.08 35.72 7.83
CA SER A 649 -0.36 35.04 9.05
C SER A 649 0.59 35.22 10.24
N ALA A 650 1.78 35.78 10.04
CA ALA A 650 2.71 36.03 11.12
C ALA A 650 2.09 37.04 12.12
N PRO A 651 2.12 36.76 13.43
CA PRO A 651 1.54 37.64 14.42
C PRO A 651 2.26 38.99 14.44
N VAL A 652 1.53 40.04 14.81
CA VAL A 652 2.07 41.40 14.87
C VAL A 652 3.24 41.46 15.86
N SER A 653 3.11 40.76 16.99
CA SER A 653 4.17 40.53 17.98
C SER A 653 4.36 39.03 18.25
N LEU A 654 5.61 38.58 18.24
CA LEU A 654 5.99 37.26 18.75
C LEU A 654 6.46 37.47 20.19
N HIS A 655 5.78 36.88 21.16
CA HIS A 655 6.22 36.92 22.55
C HIS A 655 6.75 35.54 22.93
N PRO A 656 8.01 35.44 23.38
CA PRO A 656 8.53 34.18 23.88
C PRO A 656 7.72 33.79 25.12
N ALA A 657 7.42 32.50 25.25
CA ALA A 657 6.64 32.05 26.39
C ALA A 657 7.39 32.38 27.70
N PRO A 658 6.70 32.89 28.73
CA PRO A 658 7.32 33.11 30.03
C PRO A 658 7.91 31.79 30.54
N GLY A 659 9.22 31.77 30.79
CA GLY A 659 9.93 30.57 31.25
C GLY A 659 10.55 29.68 30.17
N ALA A 660 10.54 30.07 28.89
CA ALA A 660 11.27 29.34 27.85
C ALA A 660 12.79 29.37 28.14
N ALA A 661 13.33 28.28 28.66
CA ALA A 661 14.76 28.11 28.89
C ALA A 661 15.45 27.71 27.59
N GLY A 662 16.23 28.61 27.00
CA GLY A 662 16.97 28.32 25.76
C GLY A 662 17.56 29.58 25.14
N THR A 663 18.53 29.40 24.24
CA THR A 663 19.00 30.52 23.42
C THR A 663 17.91 30.91 22.41
N ALA A 664 17.88 32.17 21.97
CA ALA A 664 16.97 32.60 20.91
C ALA A 664 17.11 31.72 19.64
N GLU A 665 18.32 31.22 19.38
CA GLU A 665 18.60 30.28 18.28
C GLU A 665 17.85 28.96 18.45
N GLN A 666 17.82 28.36 19.65
CA GLN A 666 17.10 27.12 19.92
C GLN A 666 15.58 27.33 19.83
N ILE A 667 15.09 28.42 20.40
CA ILE A 667 13.66 28.75 20.48
C ILE A 667 13.07 29.05 19.08
N PHE A 668 13.85 29.69 18.21
CA PHE A 668 13.43 30.06 16.85
C PHE A 668 14.04 29.16 15.76
N ALA A 669 14.71 28.06 16.11
CA ALA A 669 15.35 27.15 15.16
C ALA A 669 14.44 26.74 13.98
N PRO A 670 13.15 26.39 14.19
CA PRO A 670 12.27 26.02 13.08
C PRO A 670 12.05 27.16 12.07
N LEU A 671 11.89 28.39 12.56
CA LEU A 671 11.71 29.57 11.73
C LEU A 671 13.01 29.93 10.98
N LEU A 672 14.15 29.87 11.66
CA LEU A 672 15.46 30.08 11.04
C LEU A 672 15.73 29.05 9.94
N ASN A 673 15.32 27.79 10.16
CA ASN A 673 15.41 26.72 9.18
C ASN A 673 14.55 27.01 7.94
N ILE A 674 13.28 27.41 8.13
CA ILE A 674 12.41 27.85 7.02
C ILE A 674 13.09 28.98 6.25
N LEU A 675 13.50 30.06 6.91
CA LEU A 675 14.10 31.23 6.24
C LEU A 675 15.41 30.88 5.49
N GLY A 676 16.27 30.05 6.09
CA GLY A 676 17.50 29.58 5.46
C GLY A 676 17.22 28.73 4.22
N ASN A 677 16.22 27.84 4.28
CA ASN A 677 15.78 27.04 3.13
C ASN A 677 15.19 27.89 2.01
N LEU A 678 14.34 28.87 2.33
CA LEU A 678 13.79 29.80 1.33
C LEU A 678 14.92 30.55 0.61
N ARG A 679 15.88 31.09 1.37
CA ARG A 679 17.07 31.75 0.80
C ARG A 679 17.92 30.81 -0.06
N ALA A 680 18.13 29.58 0.38
CA ALA A 680 18.91 28.60 -0.38
C ALA A 680 18.24 28.25 -1.71
N VAL A 681 16.91 28.09 -1.70
CA VAL A 681 16.12 27.82 -2.92
C VAL A 681 16.18 29.00 -3.87
N THR A 682 16.13 30.25 -3.41
CA THR A 682 16.16 31.44 -4.28
C THR A 682 17.57 31.82 -4.74
N SER A 683 18.60 31.63 -3.92
CA SER A 683 19.98 32.02 -4.21
C SER A 683 20.67 31.16 -5.28
N PRO A 684 21.53 31.70 -6.16
CA PRO A 684 22.30 30.92 -7.13
C PRO A 684 23.18 29.86 -6.45
N LEU A 685 23.28 28.65 -7.04
CA LEU A 685 24.09 27.56 -6.50
C LEU A 685 25.57 27.65 -6.91
N SER A 686 25.88 28.39 -7.98
CA SER A 686 27.25 28.55 -8.47
C SER A 686 27.47 29.90 -9.16
N ILE A 687 28.73 30.29 -9.33
CA ILE A 687 29.14 31.50 -10.06
C ILE A 687 28.60 31.49 -11.49
N GLY A 688 28.64 30.34 -12.17
CA GLY A 688 28.06 30.18 -13.52
C GLY A 688 26.54 30.39 -13.54
N GLN A 689 25.81 29.95 -12.50
CA GLN A 689 24.39 30.27 -12.38
C GLN A 689 24.14 31.75 -12.10
N SER A 690 25.01 32.40 -11.32
CA SER A 690 24.95 33.84 -11.09
C SER A 690 25.10 34.61 -12.40
N LEU A 691 26.08 34.26 -13.24
CA LEU A 691 26.24 34.85 -14.58
C LEU A 691 25.04 34.54 -15.50
N GLY A 692 24.55 33.30 -15.51
CA GLY A 692 23.36 32.91 -16.26
C GLY A 692 22.06 33.59 -15.79
N GLN A 693 21.98 33.99 -14.53
CA GLN A 693 20.84 34.74 -13.99
C GLN A 693 20.70 36.13 -14.64
N HIS A 694 21.80 36.71 -15.11
CA HIS A 694 21.80 37.99 -15.80
C HIS A 694 21.44 37.88 -17.29
N LEU A 695 21.60 36.70 -17.90
CA LEU A 695 21.47 36.50 -19.34
C LEU A 695 20.15 35.84 -19.76
N THR A 696 19.40 35.24 -18.82
CA THR A 696 18.18 34.46 -19.12
C THR A 696 16.95 34.97 -18.38
N GLY A 697 15.77 34.87 -19.01
CA GLY A 697 14.47 35.20 -18.40
C GLY A 697 14.19 34.55 -17.03
N PRO A 698 14.33 33.21 -16.88
CA PRO A 698 14.16 32.55 -15.57
C PRO A 698 15.20 33.03 -14.54
N GLY A 699 16.38 33.42 -15.02
CA GLY A 699 17.42 34.05 -14.22
C GLY A 699 17.00 35.34 -13.53
N GLN A 700 16.36 36.25 -14.27
CA GLN A 700 15.89 37.53 -13.76
C GLN A 700 14.74 37.35 -12.76
N ARG A 701 13.81 36.42 -13.02
CA ARG A 701 12.71 36.09 -12.11
C ARG A 701 13.25 35.62 -10.76
N ARG A 702 14.25 34.72 -10.78
CA ARG A 702 14.91 34.22 -9.58
C ARG A 702 15.65 35.32 -8.82
N LYS A 703 16.33 36.23 -9.51
CA LYS A 703 17.00 37.38 -8.88
C LYS A 703 16.00 38.29 -8.16
N LYS A 704 14.88 38.63 -8.82
CA LYS A 704 13.81 39.43 -8.22
C LYS A 704 13.15 38.73 -7.04
N LEU A 705 12.89 37.43 -7.17
CA LEU A 705 12.36 36.61 -6.08
C LEU A 705 13.32 36.55 -4.90
N ASN A 706 14.62 36.38 -5.14
CA ASN A 706 15.62 36.37 -4.09
C ASN A 706 15.65 37.70 -3.33
N ALA A 707 15.69 38.82 -4.07
CA ALA A 707 15.61 40.16 -3.45
C ALA A 707 14.33 40.31 -2.62
N MET A 708 13.17 39.88 -3.14
CA MET A 708 11.90 39.92 -2.41
C MET A 708 11.91 39.05 -1.15
N VAL A 709 12.36 37.79 -1.24
CA VAL A 709 12.44 36.88 -0.08
C VAL A 709 13.42 37.42 0.98
N VAL A 710 14.52 38.03 0.56
CA VAL A 710 15.49 38.65 1.47
C VAL A 710 14.90 39.90 2.13
N GLU A 711 14.49 40.88 1.33
CA GLU A 711 14.14 42.24 1.78
C GLU A 711 12.74 42.32 2.39
N GLN A 712 11.77 41.55 1.88
CA GLN A 712 10.37 41.65 2.31
C GLN A 712 9.94 40.57 3.30
N VAL A 713 10.68 39.46 3.37
CA VAL A 713 10.30 38.32 4.23
C VAL A 713 11.34 38.07 5.31
N ALA A 714 12.57 37.72 4.94
CA ALA A 714 13.60 37.29 5.88
C ALA A 714 14.06 38.45 6.79
N GLU A 715 14.41 39.61 6.22
CA GLU A 715 14.89 40.76 7.00
C GLU A 715 13.83 41.28 7.98
N PRO A 716 12.57 41.53 7.60
CA PRO A 716 11.55 41.98 8.54
C PRO A 716 11.28 40.98 9.67
N LEU A 717 11.25 39.68 9.36
CA LEU A 717 11.05 38.64 10.38
C LEU A 717 12.26 38.55 11.32
N VAL A 718 13.49 38.51 10.79
CA VAL A 718 14.70 38.50 11.62
C VAL A 718 14.79 39.75 12.50
N ASN A 719 14.47 40.93 11.96
CA ASN A 719 14.47 42.18 12.73
C ASN A 719 13.43 42.15 13.86
N LYS A 720 12.23 41.59 13.61
CA LYS A 720 11.23 41.36 14.67
C LYS A 720 11.77 40.42 15.75
N LEU A 721 12.38 39.29 15.36
CA LEU A 721 12.98 38.33 16.30
C LEU A 721 14.09 38.95 17.15
N LEU A 722 14.93 39.79 16.55
CA LEU A 722 15.99 40.51 17.26
C LEU A 722 15.42 41.49 18.28
N ALA A 723 14.39 42.25 17.92
CA ALA A 723 13.73 43.16 18.86
C ALA A 723 13.17 42.41 20.08
N ILE A 724 12.65 41.20 19.87
CA ILE A 724 12.13 40.34 20.94
C ILE A 724 13.25 39.82 21.84
N ALA A 725 14.31 39.28 21.26
CA ALA A 725 15.46 38.76 22.00
C ALA A 725 16.12 39.84 22.88
N LEU A 726 16.17 41.09 22.38
CA LEU A 726 16.70 42.23 23.14
C LEU A 726 15.84 42.58 24.36
N ASN A 727 14.52 42.57 24.19
CA ASN A 727 13.57 42.88 25.26
C ASN A 727 13.55 41.80 26.35
N THR A 728 13.73 40.53 26.01
CA THR A 728 13.79 39.44 27.01
C THR A 728 15.00 39.52 27.93
N THR A 729 16.11 40.11 27.49
CA THR A 729 17.34 40.20 28.29
C THR A 729 17.37 41.39 29.26
N THR A 730 16.45 42.35 29.13
CA THR A 730 16.46 43.58 29.95
C THR A 730 15.59 43.48 31.20
N THR A 731 14.72 42.48 31.29
CA THR A 731 13.83 42.25 32.44
C THR A 731 14.23 40.96 33.17
N ALA A 732 15.41 40.94 33.78
CA ALA A 732 15.68 40.04 34.90
C ALA A 732 15.22 40.76 36.18
N PRO A 733 14.08 40.39 36.80
CA PRO A 733 13.72 40.95 38.09
C PRO A 733 14.74 40.47 39.13
N ALA A 734 15.31 41.39 39.90
CA ALA A 734 16.04 41.06 41.10
C ALA A 734 15.11 40.30 42.05
N SER A 735 15.41 39.03 42.31
CA SER A 735 14.68 38.20 43.26
C SER A 735 14.66 38.85 44.65
N PRO A 736 13.49 39.11 45.27
CA PRO A 736 13.45 39.31 46.71
C PRO A 736 13.53 37.93 47.39
N LEU A 737 14.37 37.87 48.43
CA LEU A 737 14.52 36.75 49.34
C LEU A 737 13.17 36.32 49.94
N SER A 738 12.84 35.04 49.82
CA SER A 738 11.74 34.39 50.54
C SER A 738 12.16 34.05 51.98
N PRO A 739 11.32 34.29 53.00
CA PRO A 739 11.45 33.62 54.30
C PRO A 739 10.56 32.37 54.38
N SER A 740 11.00 31.46 55.24
CA SER A 740 10.54 30.10 55.45
C SER A 740 9.17 29.96 56.14
N THR A 741 8.43 28.95 55.66
CA THR A 741 7.61 27.94 56.36
C THR A 741 6.71 28.33 57.54
N THR A 742 5.41 28.05 57.41
CA THR A 742 4.57 27.58 58.53
C THR A 742 3.53 26.56 58.04
N LEU A 743 3.54 25.37 58.65
CA LEU A 743 2.55 24.30 58.59
C LEU A 743 1.24 24.74 59.26
N LEU A 744 0.07 24.42 58.69
CA LEU A 744 -1.20 24.21 59.43
C LEU A 744 -2.25 23.50 58.54
N THR A 745 -2.55 22.25 58.94
CA THR A 745 -3.83 21.50 58.98
C THR A 745 -4.87 21.52 57.84
N PRO A 746 -5.52 20.37 57.55
CA PRO A 746 -6.53 20.23 56.50
C PRO A 746 -7.96 20.54 57.00
N PRO A 747 -8.88 21.03 56.13
CA PRO A 747 -10.31 21.04 56.41
C PRO A 747 -11.03 19.84 55.74
N PRO A 748 -12.29 19.58 56.15
CA PRO A 748 -12.87 18.24 56.16
C PRO A 748 -13.62 17.85 54.88
N SER A 749 -13.79 16.54 54.76
CA SER A 749 -14.66 15.82 53.85
C SER A 749 -16.12 16.28 53.91
N SER A 750 -16.77 16.32 52.74
CA SER A 750 -18.23 16.39 52.57
C SER A 750 -18.60 15.82 51.19
N PRO A 751 -19.88 15.49 50.90
CA PRO A 751 -20.36 14.11 50.90
C PRO A 751 -20.70 13.58 49.50
N SER A 752 -20.76 12.26 49.41
CA SER A 752 -21.29 11.49 48.28
C SER A 752 -22.73 11.87 47.96
N VAL A 753 -22.96 12.40 46.76
CA VAL A 753 -24.28 12.50 46.13
C VAL A 753 -24.45 11.28 45.22
N SER A 754 -25.45 10.48 45.55
CA SER A 754 -25.97 9.41 44.70
C SER A 754 -27.08 10.00 43.86
N GLU A 755 -26.91 10.03 42.54
CA GLU A 755 -28.00 10.30 41.59
C GLU A 755 -28.24 9.08 40.72
N SER A 756 -29.32 8.40 41.07
CA SER A 756 -30.11 7.55 40.19
C SER A 756 -30.64 8.38 39.01
N SER A 757 -30.41 7.93 37.78
CA SER A 757 -31.29 8.33 36.68
C SER A 757 -31.66 7.14 35.79
N SER A 758 -32.97 7.02 35.66
CA SER A 758 -33.78 6.06 34.94
C SER A 758 -33.58 6.13 33.42
N VAL A 759 -33.41 4.97 32.79
CA VAL A 759 -33.49 4.78 31.35
C VAL A 759 -34.96 4.67 30.93
N PRO A 760 -35.47 5.45 29.97
CA PRO A 760 -36.80 5.25 29.42
C PRO A 760 -36.77 4.21 28.28
N GLU A 761 -37.53 3.14 28.50
CA GLU A 761 -37.83 2.06 27.57
C GLU A 761 -38.67 2.57 26.39
N LEU A 762 -38.08 2.62 25.19
CA LEU A 762 -38.77 3.04 23.97
C LEU A 762 -39.16 1.83 23.13
N LYS A 763 -40.44 1.46 23.24
CA LYS A 763 -41.14 0.47 22.40
C LYS A 763 -40.95 0.78 20.91
N ARG A 764 -40.33 -0.12 20.15
CA ARG A 764 -40.35 -0.10 18.67
C ARG A 764 -41.30 -1.14 18.10
N LYS A 765 -42.20 -0.62 17.27
CA LYS A 765 -43.25 -1.30 16.52
C LYS A 765 -42.66 -2.22 15.45
N LYS A 766 -43.29 -3.40 15.32
CA LYS A 766 -43.19 -4.31 14.18
C LYS A 766 -43.50 -3.57 12.87
N SER A 767 -42.73 -3.81 11.81
CA SER A 767 -43.17 -3.48 10.45
C SER A 767 -42.72 -4.52 9.42
N ALA A 768 -43.57 -4.63 8.40
CA ALA A 768 -43.82 -5.69 7.45
C ALA A 768 -42.64 -6.18 6.59
N ARG A 769 -42.68 -7.49 6.29
CA ARG A 769 -41.95 -8.17 5.21
C ARG A 769 -42.46 -7.68 3.84
N PHE A 770 -41.56 -7.26 2.97
CA PHE A 770 -41.81 -7.12 1.52
C PHE A 770 -40.95 -8.14 0.77
N THR A 771 -41.60 -8.98 -0.03
CA THR A 771 -40.99 -10.02 -0.88
C THR A 771 -40.80 -9.45 -2.28
N LEU A 772 -39.56 -9.44 -2.79
CA LEU A 772 -39.25 -8.99 -4.15
C LEU A 772 -38.70 -10.16 -4.96
N LYS A 773 -39.49 -10.62 -5.95
CA LYS A 773 -39.10 -11.57 -7.00
C LYS A 773 -38.23 -10.84 -8.03
N LEU A 774 -37.06 -11.40 -8.35
CA LEU A 774 -36.22 -10.93 -9.47
C LEU A 774 -35.95 -12.07 -10.44
N LEU A 775 -36.42 -11.87 -11.68
CA LEU A 775 -36.22 -12.69 -12.86
C LEU A 775 -34.79 -12.52 -13.40
N GLY A 776 -34.12 -13.64 -13.69
CA GLY A 776 -32.79 -13.67 -14.27
C GLY A 776 -32.79 -13.45 -15.80
N ARG A 777 -31.82 -12.68 -16.29
CA ARG A 777 -31.42 -12.66 -17.71
C ARG A 777 -29.92 -12.98 -17.81
N LYS A 778 -29.59 -13.98 -18.63
CA LYS A 778 -28.24 -14.40 -18.98
C LYS A 778 -27.66 -13.46 -20.07
N SER A 779 -26.39 -13.10 -19.97
CA SER A 779 -25.60 -12.58 -21.08
C SER A 779 -24.29 -13.36 -21.21
N LYS A 780 -23.85 -13.55 -22.45
CA LYS A 780 -22.78 -14.43 -22.93
C LYS A 780 -21.63 -13.55 -23.43
N ALA A 781 -20.39 -13.78 -23.01
CA ALA A 781 -19.22 -13.02 -23.43
C ALA A 781 -18.32 -13.86 -24.39
N PRO A 782 -17.65 -13.24 -25.40
CA PRO A 782 -16.69 -13.90 -26.28
C PRO A 782 -15.21 -13.73 -25.83
N PRO A 783 -14.26 -14.53 -26.37
CA PRO A 783 -12.90 -14.61 -25.85
C PRO A 783 -11.91 -13.62 -26.50
N MET A 784 -10.85 -13.25 -25.75
CA MET A 784 -9.70 -12.46 -26.22
C MET A 784 -8.44 -13.32 -26.40
N PRO A 785 -7.50 -12.94 -27.31
CA PRO A 785 -6.27 -13.68 -27.60
C PRO A 785 -5.03 -13.20 -26.82
N LEU A 786 -4.03 -14.09 -26.72
CA LEU A 786 -2.74 -13.94 -26.03
C LEU A 786 -1.70 -13.13 -26.85
N PRO A 787 -0.71 -12.47 -26.19
CA PRO A 787 0.38 -11.75 -26.87
C PRO A 787 1.68 -12.60 -27.02
N PRO A 788 2.57 -12.24 -27.98
CA PRO A 788 3.82 -12.94 -28.23
C PRO A 788 5.03 -12.36 -27.47
N SER A 789 6.04 -13.21 -27.29
CA SER A 789 7.34 -12.98 -26.64
C SER A 789 8.34 -12.20 -27.52
N PRO A 790 9.31 -11.45 -26.92
CA PRO A 790 10.35 -10.78 -27.69
C PRO A 790 11.72 -11.49 -27.65
N SER A 791 12.42 -11.33 -28.76
CA SER A 791 13.75 -11.82 -29.12
C SER A 791 14.91 -10.92 -28.62
N ALA A 792 16.07 -11.55 -28.41
CA ALA A 792 17.33 -10.96 -27.96
C ALA A 792 18.09 -10.19 -29.05
N THR A 793 18.94 -9.21 -28.66
CA THR A 793 20.18 -8.87 -29.42
C THR A 793 21.21 -8.03 -28.63
N THR A 794 22.45 -8.50 -28.72
CA THR A 794 23.78 -7.85 -28.85
C THR A 794 24.37 -6.88 -27.80
N VAL A 795 25.59 -7.23 -27.38
CA VAL A 795 26.56 -6.46 -26.58
C VAL A 795 27.59 -5.80 -27.51
N GLY A 796 27.96 -4.55 -27.22
CA GLY A 796 29.08 -3.83 -27.83
C GLY A 796 29.88 -3.06 -26.78
N SER A 797 31.19 -3.27 -26.78
CA SER A 797 32.24 -2.72 -25.91
C SER A 797 32.73 -1.33 -26.33
N SER A 798 33.26 -0.52 -25.39
CA SER A 798 34.66 0.00 -25.44
C SER A 798 34.94 1.05 -24.35
N ALA A 799 36.20 1.04 -23.90
CA ALA A 799 36.82 1.80 -22.81
C ALA A 799 37.17 3.27 -23.15
N SER A 800 37.46 4.09 -22.12
CA SER A 800 38.83 4.58 -21.78
C SER A 800 38.85 5.94 -21.03
N ASN A 801 39.47 5.93 -19.85
CA ASN A 801 40.50 6.82 -19.28
C ASN A 801 40.43 8.38 -19.26
N GLU A 802 41.01 8.86 -18.15
CA GLU A 802 41.81 10.09 -17.91
C GLU A 802 41.18 11.29 -17.16
N SER A 803 41.66 11.44 -15.92
CA SER A 803 41.87 12.67 -15.13
C SER A 803 43.19 13.33 -15.62
N PRO A 804 43.57 14.61 -15.33
CA PRO A 804 43.70 15.12 -13.95
C PRO A 804 43.68 16.65 -13.69
N ALA A 805 43.81 16.95 -12.40
CA ALA A 805 44.64 18.01 -11.78
C ALA A 805 44.09 19.43 -11.54
N ALA A 806 44.53 19.92 -10.37
CA ALA A 806 44.11 21.10 -9.63
C ALA A 806 44.98 22.33 -9.89
N ILE A 807 44.45 23.53 -9.58
CA ILE A 807 45.23 24.76 -9.38
C ILE A 807 44.67 25.52 -8.16
N THR A 808 45.59 25.91 -7.28
CA THR A 808 45.38 26.72 -6.06
C THR A 808 45.83 28.16 -6.33
N THR A 809 45.09 29.17 -5.86
CA THR A 809 45.65 30.52 -5.62
C THR A 809 44.90 31.28 -4.52
N LEU A 810 45.66 31.79 -3.56
CA LEU A 810 45.28 32.76 -2.52
C LEU A 810 45.05 34.17 -3.11
N THR A 811 44.25 35.01 -2.45
CA THR A 811 44.66 36.39 -2.11
C THR A 811 43.76 37.09 -1.08
N LYS A 812 44.36 38.11 -0.46
CA LYS A 812 44.10 38.77 0.84
C LYS A 812 42.84 39.66 0.89
N THR A 813 42.28 39.81 2.10
CA THR A 813 41.32 40.85 2.48
C THR A 813 41.90 41.84 3.48
N LYS A 814 41.58 43.13 3.29
CA LYS A 814 41.99 44.28 4.10
C LYS A 814 40.76 44.84 4.82
N THR A 815 40.91 45.15 6.10
CA THR A 815 39.90 45.71 7.00
C THR A 815 39.81 47.24 6.92
N LYS A 816 38.63 47.81 7.18
CA LYS A 816 38.47 49.06 7.94
C LYS A 816 37.06 49.21 8.54
N SER A 817 37.03 49.90 9.67
CA SER A 817 36.04 49.93 10.75
C SER A 817 35.09 51.14 10.72
N GLY A 818 33.94 50.99 11.37
CA GLY A 818 33.11 52.07 11.94
C GLY A 818 32.28 51.50 13.09
N ALA A 819 32.36 52.10 14.29
CA ALA A 819 31.97 51.49 15.56
C ALA A 819 30.49 51.67 15.93
N VAL A 820 29.89 50.59 16.42
CA VAL A 820 28.65 50.53 17.23
C VAL A 820 28.91 49.57 18.40
N SER A 821 28.29 49.82 19.55
CA SER A 821 28.54 49.19 20.86
C SER A 821 28.74 47.64 20.82
N PRO A 822 29.79 47.06 21.45
CA PRO A 822 30.25 45.68 21.19
C PRO A 822 29.29 44.56 21.61
N ALA A 823 28.51 44.76 22.68
CA ALA A 823 27.68 43.69 23.28
C ALA A 823 26.34 43.48 22.57
N LEU A 824 25.80 44.54 21.95
CA LEU A 824 24.60 44.46 21.10
C LEU A 824 24.95 43.94 19.69
N LEU A 825 26.16 44.26 19.22
CA LEU A 825 26.66 43.83 17.90
C LEU A 825 26.91 42.31 17.83
N THR A 826 27.35 41.68 18.92
CA THR A 826 27.65 40.25 18.97
C THR A 826 26.40 39.38 18.89
N LYS A 827 25.29 39.79 19.52
CA LYS A 827 24.00 39.08 19.45
C LYS A 827 23.27 39.29 18.12
N ASN A 828 23.28 40.51 17.56
CA ASN A 828 22.72 40.78 16.21
C ASN A 828 23.43 39.98 15.11
N LYS A 829 24.75 39.78 15.25
CA LYS A 829 25.51 38.94 14.34
C LYS A 829 25.07 37.48 14.42
N SER A 830 24.62 36.97 15.56
CA SER A 830 24.36 35.53 15.73
C SER A 830 23.14 35.03 14.93
N LEU A 831 21.97 35.71 15.00
CA LEU A 831 20.78 35.26 14.24
C LEU A 831 20.92 35.43 12.72
N THR A 832 21.47 36.58 12.28
CA THR A 832 21.71 36.81 10.85
C THR A 832 22.75 35.82 10.31
N GLN A 833 23.78 35.53 11.09
CA GLN A 833 24.77 34.49 10.77
C GLN A 833 24.15 33.09 10.78
N ALA A 834 23.25 32.77 11.72
CA ALA A 834 22.56 31.49 11.78
C ALA A 834 21.73 31.25 10.51
N VAL A 835 20.97 32.25 10.04
CA VAL A 835 20.26 32.14 8.74
C VAL A 835 21.23 31.92 7.59
N ALA A 836 22.38 32.62 7.58
CA ALA A 836 23.39 32.46 6.54
C ALA A 836 24.09 31.09 6.59
N ASP A 837 24.30 30.53 7.78
CA ASP A 837 24.90 29.22 7.99
C ASP A 837 23.94 28.11 7.55
N ILE A 838 22.65 28.21 7.89
CA ILE A 838 21.60 27.31 7.41
C ILE A 838 21.48 27.42 5.88
N GLU A 839 21.46 28.63 5.31
CA GLU A 839 21.44 28.83 3.86
C GLU A 839 22.65 28.15 3.19
N LYS A 840 23.84 28.28 3.78
CA LYS A 840 25.07 27.65 3.28
C LYS A 840 24.97 26.13 3.33
N ASP A 841 24.47 25.55 4.42
CA ASP A 841 24.26 24.11 4.56
C ASP A 841 23.23 23.58 3.56
N ALA A 842 22.08 24.25 3.44
CA ALA A 842 21.04 23.91 2.48
C ALA A 842 21.52 23.99 1.02
N LYS A 843 22.33 24.99 0.67
CA LYS A 843 22.99 25.07 -0.65
C LYS A 843 23.96 23.93 -0.90
N LYS A 844 24.75 23.56 0.12
CA LYS A 844 25.68 22.43 0.04
C LYS A 844 24.91 21.15 -0.25
N ARG A 845 23.87 20.85 0.54
CA ARG A 845 23.00 19.68 0.33
C ARG A 845 22.33 19.68 -1.06
N LEU A 846 21.86 20.82 -1.55
CA LEU A 846 21.32 20.93 -2.91
C LEU A 846 22.37 20.66 -4.00
N ALA A 847 23.62 21.08 -3.79
CA ALA A 847 24.71 20.78 -4.68
C ALA A 847 25.06 19.28 -4.67
N ASP A 848 25.07 18.68 -3.48
CA ASP A 848 25.32 17.25 -3.28
C ASP A 848 24.23 16.41 -3.98
N ILE A 849 22.94 16.74 -3.78
CA ILE A 849 21.81 16.08 -4.48
C ILE A 849 21.91 16.27 -6.00
N LYS A 850 22.34 17.45 -6.46
CA LYS A 850 22.54 17.70 -7.90
C LYS A 850 23.67 16.85 -8.46
N GLN A 851 24.74 16.64 -7.70
CA GLN A 851 25.89 15.85 -8.11
C GLN A 851 25.54 14.36 -8.13
N SER A 852 24.84 13.86 -7.11
CA SER A 852 24.44 12.46 -6.99
C SER A 852 23.27 12.10 -7.91
N SER A 853 22.42 13.06 -8.28
CA SER A 853 21.23 12.86 -9.10
C SER A 853 21.04 13.99 -10.12
N PRO A 854 21.89 14.06 -11.16
CA PRO A 854 21.86 15.12 -12.16
C PRO A 854 20.54 15.17 -12.95
N GLN A 855 19.85 14.03 -13.08
CA GLN A 855 18.55 13.88 -13.74
C GLN A 855 17.39 14.55 -13.00
N LEU A 856 17.54 14.83 -11.70
CA LEU A 856 16.48 15.48 -10.94
C LEU A 856 16.33 16.94 -11.38
N THR A 857 15.07 17.33 -11.62
CA THR A 857 14.74 18.74 -11.81
C THR A 857 15.07 19.51 -10.55
N ARG A 858 15.25 20.82 -10.66
CA ARG A 858 15.53 21.64 -9.48
C ARG A 858 14.40 21.62 -8.47
N VAL A 859 13.15 21.50 -8.91
CA VAL A 859 11.99 21.28 -8.05
C VAL A 859 12.15 19.99 -7.26
N ALA A 860 12.46 18.88 -7.94
CA ALA A 860 12.67 17.60 -7.29
C ALA A 860 13.83 17.64 -6.29
N ARG A 861 14.89 18.40 -6.58
CA ARG A 861 16.01 18.61 -5.64
C ARG A 861 15.63 19.46 -4.43
N ALA A 862 14.83 20.52 -4.61
CA ALA A 862 14.35 21.33 -3.49
C ALA A 862 13.38 20.53 -2.60
N HIS A 863 12.53 19.71 -3.21
CA HIS A 863 11.69 18.77 -2.50
C HIS A 863 12.53 17.72 -1.76
N ALA A 864 13.53 17.12 -2.43
CA ALA A 864 14.46 16.17 -1.83
C ALA A 864 15.33 16.80 -0.72
N LEU A 865 15.67 18.09 -0.79
CA LEU A 865 16.34 18.79 0.32
C LEU A 865 15.42 18.82 1.54
N ALA A 866 14.17 19.22 1.35
CA ALA A 866 13.20 19.32 2.42
C ALA A 866 12.85 17.93 3.00
N CYS A 867 12.75 16.90 2.16
CA CYS A 867 12.53 15.52 2.58
C CYS A 867 13.78 14.80 3.11
N GLY A 868 14.97 15.10 2.60
CA GLY A 868 16.22 14.48 3.06
C GLY A 868 16.55 14.86 4.50
N ALA A 869 16.05 16.01 4.93
CA ALA A 869 16.06 16.39 6.31
C ALA A 869 15.11 15.54 7.20
N LEU A 870 14.02 15.00 6.64
CA LEU A 870 13.23 13.95 7.30
C LEU A 870 14.08 12.68 7.49
N GLY A 871 14.79 12.23 6.44
CA GLY A 871 15.63 11.04 6.52
C GLY A 871 16.79 11.16 7.53
N SER A 872 17.43 12.33 7.62
CA SER A 872 18.53 12.55 8.57
C SER A 872 18.08 12.68 10.02
N SER A 873 16.90 13.23 10.27
CA SER A 873 16.37 13.38 11.64
C SER A 873 15.68 12.12 12.16
N TYR A 874 15.15 11.29 11.26
CA TYR A 874 14.17 10.24 11.63
C TYR A 874 14.55 8.79 11.23
N GLY A 875 15.79 8.57 10.74
CA GLY A 875 16.44 7.25 10.72
C GLY A 875 15.78 6.09 9.95
N GLY A 876 14.76 6.34 9.11
CA GLY A 876 13.98 5.27 8.45
C GLY A 876 13.99 5.31 6.91
N ASP A 877 13.89 4.13 6.29
CA ASP A 877 13.84 3.87 4.83
C ASP A 877 12.53 4.32 4.13
N GLY A 878 11.87 5.36 4.64
CA GLY A 878 10.57 5.81 4.12
C GLY A 878 10.67 6.40 2.70
N GLN A 879 9.90 5.84 1.75
CA GLN A 879 9.79 6.37 0.39
C GLN A 879 8.50 7.18 0.21
N PHE A 880 8.64 8.44 -0.20
CA PHE A 880 7.55 9.39 -0.43
C PHE A 880 7.35 9.68 -1.92
N LEU A 881 6.09 9.66 -2.38
CA LEU A 881 5.73 9.92 -3.76
C LEU A 881 4.72 11.08 -3.84
N ASP A 882 5.15 12.22 -4.37
CA ASP A 882 4.25 13.28 -4.80
C ASP A 882 3.68 12.94 -6.18
N LEU A 883 2.37 12.66 -6.24
CA LEU A 883 1.70 12.21 -7.45
C LEU A 883 1.57 13.32 -8.50
N LEU A 884 1.70 14.60 -8.11
CA LEU A 884 1.72 15.72 -9.06
C LEU A 884 3.04 15.79 -9.82
N MET A 885 4.16 15.40 -9.18
CA MET A 885 5.49 15.43 -9.80
C MET A 885 5.68 14.34 -10.86
N VAL A 886 5.06 13.17 -10.68
CA VAL A 886 5.20 12.02 -11.59
C VAL A 886 4.75 12.33 -13.02
N ASN A 887 3.78 13.24 -13.19
CA ASN A 887 3.19 13.53 -14.50
C ASN A 887 3.92 14.61 -15.33
N GLN A 888 4.92 15.30 -14.79
CA GLN A 888 5.64 16.36 -15.51
C GLN A 888 6.76 15.84 -16.45
N GLY A 889 6.73 14.55 -16.83
CA GLY A 889 7.70 13.97 -17.76
C GLY A 889 9.11 13.82 -17.20
N THR A 890 9.30 14.02 -15.89
CA THR A 890 10.53 13.59 -15.22
C THR A 890 10.56 12.07 -15.21
N ALA A 891 11.56 11.46 -15.85
CA ALA A 891 11.83 10.03 -15.74
C ALA A 891 11.68 9.61 -14.27
N SER A 892 10.61 8.87 -13.99
CA SER A 892 10.22 8.58 -12.62
C SER A 892 11.27 7.66 -12.02
N ILE A 893 11.66 7.88 -10.76
CA ILE A 893 12.50 6.93 -9.99
C ILE A 893 11.94 5.50 -10.06
N LEU A 894 10.63 5.35 -10.26
CA LEU A 894 9.92 4.08 -10.42
C LEU A 894 10.10 3.42 -11.81
N ASP A 895 10.30 4.20 -12.88
CA ASP A 895 10.54 3.64 -14.22
C ASP A 895 11.91 2.96 -14.29
N ILE A 896 12.83 3.32 -13.37
CA ILE A 896 14.13 2.68 -13.19
C ILE A 896 14.00 1.34 -12.43
N GLN A 897 13.02 1.20 -11.53
CA GLN A 897 12.76 -0.07 -10.81
C GLN A 897 12.00 -1.09 -11.66
N ALA A 898 11.10 -0.66 -12.56
CA ALA A 898 10.33 -1.57 -13.40
C ALA A 898 11.13 -2.21 -14.56
N ALA A 899 12.35 -1.73 -14.84
CA ALA A 899 13.16 -2.17 -15.98
C ALA A 899 13.96 -3.48 -15.78
N GLY A 900 13.69 -4.24 -14.71
CA GLY A 900 14.05 -5.65 -14.54
C GLY A 900 15.35 -6.11 -15.22
N LYS A 901 16.52 -5.77 -14.65
CA LYS A 901 17.78 -6.43 -15.00
C LYS A 901 18.36 -7.15 -13.80
N ASP A 902 18.24 -8.48 -13.84
CA ASP A 902 18.98 -9.44 -13.03
C ASP A 902 20.49 -9.24 -13.18
N LYS A 903 21.11 -8.63 -12.16
CA LYS A 903 22.52 -8.80 -11.70
C LYS A 903 22.89 -7.59 -10.84
N GLN A 904 23.06 -7.80 -9.53
CA GLN A 904 23.84 -7.01 -8.55
C GLN A 904 24.16 -5.53 -8.90
N THR A 905 23.17 -4.76 -9.31
CA THR A 905 23.26 -3.30 -9.40
C THR A 905 21.88 -2.76 -9.14
N THR A 906 21.49 -2.86 -7.87
CA THR A 906 20.30 -2.25 -7.32
C THR A 906 20.45 -0.74 -7.44
N VAL A 907 19.67 -0.10 -8.34
CA VAL A 907 19.51 1.36 -8.34
C VAL A 907 18.66 1.72 -7.13
N VAL A 908 19.33 1.78 -5.99
CA VAL A 908 18.89 2.37 -4.73
C VAL A 908 19.84 3.54 -4.50
N ILE A 909 19.33 4.73 -4.74
CA ILE A 909 19.98 6.00 -4.44
C ILE A 909 18.89 6.73 -3.64
N MET A 910 19.01 6.99 -2.35
CA MET A 910 20.15 7.58 -1.63
C MET A 910 19.79 7.47 -0.14
N LEU A 911 20.62 6.78 0.64
CA LEU A 911 20.84 6.97 2.09
C LEU A 911 21.73 5.83 2.62
N HIS A 912 21.66 4.63 2.04
CA HIS A 912 22.24 3.43 2.67
C HIS A 912 23.79 3.33 2.68
N HIS A 913 24.51 3.80 1.66
CA HIS A 913 25.98 3.65 1.63
C HIS A 913 26.69 4.71 2.48
N GLU A 914 26.27 5.98 2.38
CA GLU A 914 26.84 7.05 3.20
C GLU A 914 26.44 6.87 4.67
N TRP A 915 25.25 6.36 4.96
CA TRP A 915 24.80 6.14 6.33
C TRP A 915 25.52 4.95 6.99
N ALA A 916 25.77 3.83 6.30
CA ALA A 916 26.58 2.74 6.87
C ALA A 916 28.03 3.17 7.15
N THR A 917 28.61 4.01 6.27
CA THR A 917 29.96 4.56 6.48
C THR A 917 29.97 5.61 7.61
N LEU A 918 28.94 6.46 7.71
CA LEU A 918 28.81 7.45 8.79
C LEU A 918 28.48 6.79 10.14
N HIS A 919 27.65 5.74 10.17
CA HIS A 919 27.33 4.97 11.37
C HIS A 919 28.53 4.12 11.80
N GLY A 920 29.33 3.60 10.86
CA GLY A 920 30.64 3.02 11.14
C GLY A 920 31.62 4.03 11.72
N GLN A 921 31.70 5.25 11.15
CA GLN A 921 32.55 6.33 11.65
C GLN A 921 32.07 6.89 13.00
N LEU A 922 30.75 6.95 13.24
CA LEU A 922 30.16 7.40 14.51
C LEU A 922 30.24 6.32 15.58
N ALA A 923 30.08 5.04 15.24
CA ALA A 923 30.34 3.93 16.16
C ALA A 923 31.82 3.84 16.51
N GLN A 924 32.71 4.06 15.53
CA GLN A 924 34.15 4.13 15.75
C GLN A 924 34.53 5.36 16.60
N ARG A 925 33.91 6.53 16.35
CA ARG A 925 34.13 7.75 17.15
C ARG A 925 33.50 7.66 18.54
N ARG A 926 32.39 6.93 18.69
CA ARG A 926 31.76 6.63 19.98
C ARG A 926 32.60 5.65 20.78
N ALA A 927 33.11 4.58 20.16
CA ALA A 927 34.06 3.66 20.79
C ALA A 927 35.38 4.35 21.15
N GLN A 928 35.81 5.32 20.34
CA GLN A 928 36.99 6.14 20.61
C GLN A 928 36.74 7.13 21.75
N LEU A 929 35.56 7.76 21.84
CA LEU A 929 35.17 8.64 22.93
C LEU A 929 34.92 7.88 24.25
N GLU A 930 34.29 6.70 24.19
CA GLU A 930 34.11 5.80 25.35
C GLU A 930 35.48 5.26 25.81
N GLY A 931 36.39 4.97 24.88
CA GLY A 931 37.79 4.63 25.18
C GLY A 931 38.58 5.78 25.80
N ASP A 932 38.42 7.01 25.29
CA ASP A 932 39.05 8.22 25.82
C ASP A 932 38.46 8.64 27.17
N GLU A 933 37.17 8.36 27.40
CA GLU A 933 36.49 8.58 28.68
C GLU A 933 36.96 7.55 29.72
N VAL A 934 37.04 6.26 29.36
CA VAL A 934 37.63 5.21 30.22
C VAL A 934 39.11 5.46 30.49
N ALA A 935 39.88 5.94 29.51
CA ALA A 935 41.26 6.37 29.71
C ALA A 935 41.36 7.63 30.58
N GLY A 936 40.39 8.55 30.47
CA GLY A 936 40.23 9.71 31.33
C GLY A 936 39.96 9.32 32.78
N TRP A 937 39.04 8.37 33.01
CA TRP A 937 38.74 7.79 34.33
C TRP A 937 39.91 6.99 34.90
N ALA A 938 40.64 6.23 34.07
CA ALA A 938 41.86 5.52 34.48
C ALA A 938 42.99 6.47 34.88
N LYS A 939 43.13 7.60 34.17
CA LYS A 939 44.10 8.65 34.47
C LYS A 939 43.71 9.48 35.69
N LEU A 940 42.41 9.66 35.93
CA LEU A 940 41.87 10.22 37.18
C LEU A 940 42.07 9.27 38.36
N ALA A 941 41.96 7.95 38.15
CA ALA A 941 42.25 6.93 39.15
C ALA A 941 43.76 6.86 39.48
N GLU A 942 44.65 6.96 38.48
CA GLU A 942 46.11 7.10 38.71
C GLU A 942 46.47 8.37 39.48
N LEU A 943 45.79 9.50 39.19
CA LEU A 943 45.99 10.76 39.92
C LEU A 943 45.44 10.72 41.35
N MET A 944 44.42 9.89 41.62
CA MET A 944 43.89 9.70 42.98
C MET A 944 44.68 8.69 43.82
N VAL A 945 45.59 7.91 43.23
CA VAL A 945 46.42 6.92 43.94
C VAL A 945 47.75 7.50 44.44
N VAL A 946 48.11 8.74 44.06
CA VAL A 946 49.34 9.41 44.56
C VAL A 946 48.98 10.58 45.48
N SER A 947 48.59 10.25 46.71
CA SER A 947 48.69 11.15 47.86
C SER A 947 49.19 10.36 49.09
N PRO A 948 50.41 10.63 49.60
CA PRO A 948 50.95 9.89 50.73
C PRO A 948 50.75 10.67 52.03
N ALA A 949 49.76 10.28 52.83
CA ALA A 949 49.81 10.34 54.31
C ALA A 949 48.46 9.88 54.87
N GLY A 950 48.50 8.81 55.67
CA GLY A 950 47.31 8.10 56.11
C GLY A 950 46.45 8.82 57.15
N ARG A 951 45.19 8.36 57.22
CA ARG A 951 44.46 8.00 58.44
C ARG A 951 43.25 7.17 58.03
N ARG A 952 43.05 6.04 58.74
CA ARG A 952 41.89 5.16 58.66
C ARG A 952 40.63 5.89 59.09
N THR A 953 39.52 5.60 58.43
CA THR A 953 38.22 5.39 59.09
C THR A 953 37.37 4.43 58.26
N GLU A 954 36.82 3.46 58.98
CA GLU A 954 35.83 2.47 58.59
C GLU A 954 34.46 3.11 58.32
N GLU A 955 33.49 2.28 57.94
CA GLU A 955 32.10 2.58 57.57
C GLU A 955 31.88 2.96 56.10
N TRP A 956 31.38 2.00 55.33
CA TRP A 956 30.05 2.03 54.68
C TRP A 956 29.85 0.70 53.93
N GLU A 957 29.43 -0.33 54.67
CA GLU A 957 28.67 -1.46 54.12
C GLU A 957 27.19 -1.06 54.10
N GLY A 958 26.57 -1.10 52.92
CA GLY A 958 25.14 -0.89 52.78
C GLY A 958 24.71 -0.81 51.30
N ASP A 959 23.98 -1.83 50.86
CA ASP A 959 23.13 -1.87 49.67
C ASP A 959 23.76 -2.05 48.28
N TRP A 960 24.14 -3.29 47.97
CA TRP A 960 24.10 -3.85 46.60
C TRP A 960 23.63 -5.31 46.60
N ARG A 961 22.32 -5.56 46.71
CA ARG A 961 21.65 -6.78 46.21
C ARG A 961 20.15 -6.56 45.99
N ALA A 962 19.73 -6.51 44.72
CA ALA A 962 18.58 -7.25 44.18
C ALA A 962 18.30 -6.82 42.72
N ALA A 963 19.04 -7.41 41.77
CA ALA A 963 18.65 -7.46 40.36
C ALA A 963 19.06 -8.82 39.80
N GLU A 964 18.19 -9.82 39.99
CA GLU A 964 18.21 -11.08 39.24
C GLU A 964 16.79 -11.34 38.74
N LEU A 965 16.68 -11.53 37.42
CA LEU A 965 15.64 -12.15 36.59
C LEU A 965 15.69 -11.46 35.22
N GLY A 966 16.02 -12.07 34.09
CA GLY A 966 16.37 -13.45 33.75
C GLY A 966 16.44 -13.48 32.22
N VAL A 967 17.60 -13.86 31.65
CA VAL A 967 17.73 -14.10 30.21
C VAL A 967 18.23 -15.52 30.05
N GLY A 968 17.33 -16.38 29.60
CA GLY A 968 17.64 -17.73 29.14
C GLY A 968 18.36 -17.65 27.80
N VAL A 969 19.57 -18.20 27.76
CA VAL A 969 20.33 -18.47 26.55
C VAL A 969 20.13 -19.95 26.22
N GLU A 970 19.46 -20.26 25.11
CA GLU A 970 19.65 -21.54 24.44
C GLU A 970 19.75 -21.37 22.91
N ARG A 971 20.91 -21.82 22.42
CA ARG A 971 21.22 -22.48 21.13
C ARG A 971 21.01 -21.73 19.82
N LEU A 972 22.09 -21.63 19.05
CA LEU A 972 22.31 -22.59 17.97
C LEU A 972 23.80 -22.73 17.60
N VAL A 973 24.24 -23.98 17.54
CA VAL A 973 25.39 -24.47 16.76
C VAL A 973 24.85 -24.82 15.38
N VAL A 974 25.45 -24.23 14.34
CA VAL A 974 25.89 -24.77 13.02
C VAL A 974 26.42 -23.59 12.22
#